data_AF-A0AAJ4Z870-F1
#
_entry.id   AF-A0AAJ4Z870-F1
#
_cell.length_a   1.000
_cell.length_b   1.000
_cell.length_c   1.000
_cell.angle_alpha   90.00
_cell.angle_beta   90.00
_cell.angle_gamma   90.00
#
_symmetry.space_group_name_H-M   'P 1'
#
loop_
_entity.id
_entity.type
_entity.pdbx_description
1 polymer ?
#
loop_
_entity_poly.entity_id
_entity_poly.type
_entity_poly.pdbx_seq_one_letter_code
_entity_poly.pdbx_strand_id
1 'polypeptide(L)'
;MRTFTKHAAKAASVLLALTALTALTALTVEAAERSPRASETVNSVRNRDPVFTLLPERWMTPLPGEDDWNNLPIDEKRKKALEEISHGIRDATSEARIKAANVYWDTYMLNLPDAQMHELVDYTFSTPYNHDLRNGTERLSEKTMSKFLFGVGNTDKALAGRPADADYIVSRGVNLRLTPAQFADLRGRTLTDKAYLSTTLSDAPPEEFSKQNASLRLRVPRGTPSAYLSRTAAVSFYEDQEELLLGRGTAVNVTRSFCGTPDASVEGGCKQWEIFGEVALRSPQLTVEPLGETGLKGRAAFSRTSDENWVGVVPKGQLPIEGNVKAQQGFKTAVGDFEFKDLPPGEYTVHVYPDKVSYAPLISRDVMVGTSVLRSVRQREVPEISPDGIGTLTVVLDASDNGRQSGKYVITPPQGFAFTNSDVVIRRPDGTGTSGGWTLSSDKRTLTNTSAWWDTKGVRTLYMGVVADRDMTKAGFHTAEGGLSFAVDDQPPVTGNVTVSVPVLMWWAKQTVVPEIKPGGQGNAIVELDATGARSGDNYALNRIAAPDGFTFTDNQVVVKGPGGAISREAWTLTADRTMLINLTGAALWRGKGTWTLEVSLTAAPSAATGTHTAKDGLSFTTGGGLRRATSDLSATVIGN
;
A
#
# COMPACT_ATOMS: atom_id res chain seq x y z
N MET A 1 -46.44 -61.22 15.98
CA MET A 1 -46.36 -60.15 14.95
C MET A 1 -45.60 -58.87 15.36
N ARG A 2 -45.10 -58.70 16.60
CA ARG A 2 -44.32 -57.51 17.02
C ARG A 2 -42.78 -57.69 17.08
N THR A 3 -42.28 -58.89 16.83
CA THR A 3 -40.83 -59.20 16.86
C THR A 3 -40.15 -59.13 15.49
N PHE A 4 -40.89 -59.23 14.39
CA PHE A 4 -40.33 -59.20 13.03
C PHE A 4 -39.94 -57.79 12.53
N THR A 5 -40.55 -56.73 13.05
CA THR A 5 -40.27 -55.35 12.61
C THR A 5 -38.97 -54.77 13.19
N LYS A 6 -38.49 -55.26 14.34
CA LYS A 6 -37.23 -54.76 14.93
C LYS A 6 -35.98 -55.27 14.20
N HIS A 7 -36.03 -56.43 13.55
CA HIS A 7 -34.88 -56.97 12.83
C HIS A 7 -34.75 -56.39 11.41
N ALA A 8 -35.88 -56.08 10.75
CA ALA A 8 -35.87 -55.41 9.46
C ALA A 8 -35.29 -53.97 9.53
N ALA A 9 -35.63 -53.21 10.57
CA ALA A 9 -35.09 -51.86 10.76
C ALA A 9 -33.57 -51.87 11.00
N LYS A 10 -33.06 -52.84 11.77
CA LYS A 10 -31.63 -52.96 12.07
C LYS A 10 -30.81 -53.40 10.85
N ALA A 11 -31.37 -54.29 10.01
CA ALA A 11 -30.75 -54.68 8.75
C ALA A 11 -30.71 -53.53 7.73
N ALA A 12 -31.77 -52.72 7.65
CA ALA A 12 -31.80 -51.54 6.77
C ALA A 12 -30.77 -50.48 7.18
N SER A 13 -30.58 -50.23 8.49
CA SER A 13 -29.56 -49.29 8.98
C SER A 13 -28.13 -49.76 8.70
N VAL A 14 -27.86 -51.06 8.79
CA VAL A 14 -26.53 -51.61 8.47
C VAL A 14 -26.25 -51.56 6.97
N LEU A 15 -27.25 -51.81 6.14
CA LEU A 15 -27.11 -51.70 4.68
C LEU A 15 -26.87 -50.25 4.25
N LEU A 16 -27.59 -49.27 4.84
CA LEU A 16 -27.34 -47.85 4.58
C LEU A 16 -25.94 -47.41 5.02
N ALA A 17 -25.47 -47.88 6.18
CA ALA A 17 -24.12 -47.56 6.67
C ALA A 17 -23.03 -48.15 5.78
N LEU A 18 -23.21 -49.39 5.28
CA LEU A 18 -22.26 -50.00 4.36
C LEU A 18 -22.25 -49.28 3.00
N THR A 19 -23.41 -48.89 2.49
CA THR A 19 -23.52 -48.18 1.20
C THR A 19 -22.90 -46.78 1.30
N ALA A 20 -23.11 -46.08 2.43
CA ALA A 20 -22.46 -44.80 2.70
C ALA A 20 -20.94 -44.93 2.85
N LEU A 21 -20.45 -45.98 3.51
CA LEU A 21 -19.00 -46.19 3.68
C LEU A 21 -18.31 -46.54 2.36
N THR A 22 -19.00 -47.30 1.48
CA THR A 22 -18.49 -47.65 0.14
C THR A 22 -18.50 -46.45 -0.81
N ALA A 23 -19.53 -45.60 -0.73
CA ALA A 23 -19.59 -44.34 -1.47
C ALA A 23 -18.52 -43.34 -0.97
N LEU A 24 -18.27 -43.28 0.34
CA LEU A 24 -17.25 -42.42 0.93
C LEU A 24 -15.84 -42.88 0.54
N THR A 25 -15.58 -44.19 0.49
CA THR A 25 -14.29 -44.73 0.05
C THR A 25 -14.06 -44.53 -1.46
N ALA A 26 -15.08 -44.72 -2.30
CA ALA A 26 -15.00 -44.40 -3.73
C ALA A 26 -14.73 -42.90 -3.99
N LEU A 27 -15.39 -42.01 -3.25
CA LEU A 27 -15.15 -40.56 -3.30
C LEU A 27 -13.74 -40.18 -2.83
N THR A 28 -13.18 -40.87 -1.83
CA THR A 28 -11.80 -40.60 -1.38
C THR A 28 -10.74 -41.12 -2.35
N VAL A 29 -11.01 -42.19 -3.10
CA VAL A 29 -10.07 -42.73 -4.10
C VAL A 29 -10.09 -41.89 -5.38
N GLU A 30 -11.24 -41.43 -5.86
CA GLU A 30 -11.33 -40.46 -6.97
C GLU A 30 -10.80 -39.06 -6.60
N ALA A 31 -10.93 -38.64 -5.33
CA ALA A 31 -10.34 -37.38 -4.85
C ALA A 31 -8.81 -37.46 -4.70
N ALA A 32 -8.25 -38.65 -4.42
CA ALA A 32 -6.80 -38.86 -4.34
C ALA A 32 -6.15 -38.93 -5.73
N GLU A 33 -6.82 -39.48 -6.75
CA GLU A 33 -6.33 -39.48 -8.14
C GLU A 33 -6.52 -38.12 -8.86
N ARG A 34 -7.41 -37.26 -8.36
CA ARG A 34 -7.52 -35.85 -8.77
C ARG A 34 -6.90 -34.87 -7.77
N SER A 35 -5.84 -35.29 -7.08
CA SER A 35 -4.95 -34.33 -6.44
C SER A 35 -4.33 -33.48 -7.56
N PRO A 36 -4.60 -32.16 -7.65
CA PRO A 36 -4.00 -31.32 -8.67
C PRO A 36 -2.48 -31.47 -8.52
N ARG A 37 -1.79 -31.81 -9.61
CA ARG A 37 -0.33 -31.76 -9.66
C ARG A 37 0.09 -30.44 -9.03
N ALA A 38 0.85 -30.52 -7.94
CA ALA A 38 1.35 -29.35 -7.23
C ALA A 38 1.97 -28.39 -8.26
N SER A 39 1.64 -27.11 -8.15
CA SER A 39 2.20 -26.05 -8.98
C SER A 39 3.73 -26.13 -8.94
N GLU A 40 4.39 -26.20 -10.10
CA GLU A 40 5.84 -26.14 -10.16
C GLU A 40 6.31 -24.69 -9.95
N THR A 41 7.17 -24.49 -8.95
CA THR A 41 7.76 -23.18 -8.65
C THR A 41 8.90 -22.87 -9.62
N VAL A 42 8.81 -21.76 -10.35
CA VAL A 42 9.74 -21.37 -11.41
C VAL A 42 10.78 -20.37 -10.88
N ASN A 43 11.95 -20.82 -10.40
CA ASN A 43 12.94 -19.93 -9.76
C ASN A 43 13.86 -19.15 -10.74
N SER A 44 14.55 -18.09 -10.29
CA SER A 44 15.56 -17.31 -11.03
C SER A 44 17.00 -17.60 -10.50
N VAL A 45 18.08 -17.33 -11.26
CA VAL A 45 19.44 -17.86 -10.98
C VAL A 45 20.44 -16.85 -10.40
N ARG A 46 20.21 -15.54 -10.45
CA ARG A 46 21.11 -14.56 -9.79
C ARG A 46 20.28 -13.45 -9.15
N ASN A 47 20.33 -13.40 -7.82
CA ASN A 47 19.61 -12.49 -6.90
C ASN A 47 18.06 -12.60 -6.91
N ARG A 48 17.56 -13.29 -5.86
CA ARG A 48 16.22 -13.18 -5.26
C ARG A 48 15.04 -13.69 -6.11
N ASP A 49 14.70 -14.96 -5.81
CA ASP A 49 13.36 -15.57 -5.81
C ASP A 49 12.65 -15.84 -7.14
N PRO A 50 11.81 -16.90 -7.19
CA PRO A 50 10.88 -17.12 -8.30
C PRO A 50 9.98 -15.90 -8.50
N VAL A 51 10.08 -15.28 -9.68
CA VAL A 51 9.19 -14.16 -10.07
C VAL A 51 7.82 -14.69 -10.47
N PHE A 52 7.76 -15.86 -11.11
CA PHE A 52 6.49 -16.42 -11.57
C PHE A 52 6.25 -17.81 -11.03
N THR A 53 4.98 -18.13 -10.84
CA THR A 53 4.45 -19.46 -10.58
C THR A 53 3.55 -19.85 -11.74
N LEU A 54 3.71 -21.06 -12.28
CA LEU A 54 2.89 -21.57 -13.38
C LEU A 54 1.63 -22.23 -12.83
N LEU A 55 0.45 -21.69 -13.15
CA LEU A 55 -0.80 -22.31 -12.74
C LEU A 55 -1.03 -23.65 -13.48
N PRO A 56 -1.60 -24.65 -12.79
CA PRO A 56 -1.82 -25.97 -13.38
C PRO A 56 -2.92 -25.95 -14.45
N GLU A 57 -3.93 -25.10 -14.29
CA GLU A 57 -5.06 -25.00 -15.21
C GLU A 57 -4.76 -24.12 -16.43
N ARG A 58 -5.34 -24.50 -17.58
CA ARG A 58 -5.32 -23.68 -18.79
C ARG A 58 -6.48 -22.71 -18.78
N TRP A 59 -6.24 -21.47 -19.19
CA TRP A 59 -7.28 -20.46 -19.33
C TRP A 59 -7.92 -20.46 -20.73
N MET A 60 -7.28 -21.12 -21.70
CA MET A 60 -7.84 -21.38 -23.03
C MET A 60 -7.38 -22.74 -23.59
N THR A 61 -8.22 -23.35 -24.41
CA THR A 61 -7.81 -24.47 -25.27
C THR A 61 -6.97 -23.92 -26.42
N PRO A 62 -5.78 -24.48 -26.71
CA PRO A 62 -5.02 -24.12 -27.90
C PRO A 62 -5.87 -24.36 -29.14
N LEU A 63 -5.89 -23.40 -30.07
CA LEU A 63 -6.63 -23.54 -31.32
C LEU A 63 -5.95 -24.58 -32.23
N PRO A 64 -6.69 -25.47 -32.91
CA PRO A 64 -6.15 -26.34 -33.95
C PRO A 64 -5.57 -25.51 -35.11
N GLY A 65 -4.40 -25.89 -35.63
CA GLY A 65 -3.72 -25.18 -36.73
C GLY A 65 -2.28 -24.73 -36.44
N GLU A 66 -1.58 -25.33 -35.47
CA GLU A 66 -0.21 -24.94 -35.09
C GLU A 66 0.88 -25.32 -36.12
N ASP A 67 0.58 -26.19 -37.08
CA ASP A 67 1.55 -26.59 -38.10
C ASP A 67 2.01 -25.38 -38.93
N ASP A 68 1.13 -24.41 -39.16
CA ASP A 68 1.49 -23.16 -39.83
C ASP A 68 2.34 -22.26 -38.92
N TRP A 69 2.11 -22.25 -37.60
CA TRP A 69 2.86 -21.43 -36.64
C TRP A 69 4.31 -21.89 -36.51
N ASN A 70 4.52 -23.20 -36.32
CA ASN A 70 5.84 -23.76 -36.04
C ASN A 70 6.83 -23.51 -37.18
N ASN A 71 6.33 -23.45 -38.41
CA ASN A 71 7.12 -23.21 -39.63
C ASN A 71 7.40 -21.74 -39.95
N LEU A 72 6.80 -20.78 -39.22
CA LEU A 72 7.06 -19.36 -39.46
C LEU A 72 8.49 -18.96 -39.07
N PRO A 73 9.14 -18.07 -39.84
CA PRO A 73 10.32 -17.34 -39.40
C PRO A 73 10.06 -16.63 -38.06
N ILE A 74 11.11 -16.49 -37.23
CA ILE A 74 10.99 -15.92 -35.88
C ILE A 74 10.38 -14.51 -35.90
N ASP A 75 10.75 -13.67 -36.87
CA ASP A 75 10.21 -12.31 -36.96
C ASP A 75 8.73 -12.29 -37.33
N GLU A 76 8.26 -13.23 -38.15
CA GLU A 76 6.83 -13.40 -38.43
C GLU A 76 6.07 -13.91 -37.19
N LYS A 77 6.68 -14.80 -36.39
CA LYS A 77 6.11 -15.22 -35.09
C LYS A 77 5.98 -14.03 -34.15
N ARG A 78 7.03 -13.21 -34.01
CA ARG A 78 7.00 -11.99 -33.18
C ARG A 78 5.90 -11.04 -33.63
N LYS A 79 5.80 -10.79 -34.94
CA LYS A 79 4.78 -9.91 -35.52
C LYS A 79 3.37 -10.40 -35.20
N LYS A 80 3.06 -11.68 -35.49
CA LYS A 80 1.74 -12.25 -35.21
C LYS A 80 1.42 -12.30 -33.71
N ALA A 81 2.39 -12.67 -32.87
CA ALA A 81 2.18 -12.68 -31.41
C ALA A 81 1.91 -11.28 -30.85
N LEU A 82 2.60 -10.25 -31.38
CA LEU A 82 2.36 -8.88 -30.99
C LEU A 82 0.98 -8.40 -31.44
N GLU A 83 0.59 -8.70 -32.69
CA GLU A 83 -0.74 -8.39 -33.22
C GLU A 83 -1.86 -8.96 -32.33
N GLU A 84 -1.70 -10.21 -31.84
CA GLU A 84 -2.67 -10.86 -30.96
C GLU A 84 -2.90 -10.12 -29.64
N ILE A 85 -1.88 -9.47 -29.08
CA ILE A 85 -1.99 -8.73 -27.81
C ILE A 85 -2.11 -7.22 -28.01
N SER A 86 -2.15 -6.71 -29.24
CA SER A 86 -2.14 -5.25 -29.51
C SER A 86 -3.53 -4.62 -29.59
N HIS A 87 -4.60 -5.38 -29.34
CA HIS A 87 -5.95 -4.84 -29.34
C HIS A 87 -6.17 -3.82 -28.21
N GLY A 88 -6.84 -2.71 -28.54
CA GLY A 88 -7.14 -1.64 -27.59
C GLY A 88 -5.95 -0.74 -27.20
N ILE A 89 -4.72 -1.06 -27.65
CA ILE A 89 -3.53 -0.24 -27.39
C ILE A 89 -3.69 1.13 -28.04
N ARG A 90 -3.58 2.19 -27.24
CA ARG A 90 -3.70 3.57 -27.71
C ARG A 90 -2.46 4.00 -28.50
N ASP A 91 -1.28 3.68 -27.97
CA ASP A 91 0.00 4.20 -28.43
C ASP A 91 0.89 3.04 -28.91
N ALA A 92 1.03 2.90 -30.23
CA ALA A 92 1.67 1.73 -30.86
C ALA A 92 3.21 1.70 -30.71
N THR A 93 3.85 2.87 -30.60
CA THR A 93 5.31 2.99 -30.44
C THR A 93 5.69 3.22 -28.99
N SER A 94 6.86 2.74 -28.56
CA SER A 94 7.44 3.05 -27.25
C SER A 94 7.46 4.56 -26.96
N GLU A 95 7.99 5.38 -27.86
CA GLU A 95 8.07 6.85 -27.69
C GLU A 95 6.70 7.48 -27.37
N ALA A 96 5.66 7.14 -28.13
CA ALA A 96 4.30 7.62 -27.88
C ALA A 96 3.76 7.14 -26.52
N ARG A 97 3.99 5.87 -26.14
CA ARG A 97 3.57 5.33 -24.83
C ARG A 97 4.23 6.08 -23.68
N ILE A 98 5.55 6.27 -23.76
CA ILE A 98 6.36 6.96 -22.74
C ILE A 98 5.90 8.41 -22.60
N LYS A 99 5.70 9.10 -23.74
CA LYS A 99 5.18 10.48 -23.75
C LYS A 99 3.80 10.57 -23.09
N ALA A 100 2.89 9.65 -23.45
CA ALA A 100 1.55 9.61 -22.86
C ALA A 100 1.60 9.29 -21.36
N ALA A 101 2.46 8.35 -20.95
CA ALA A 101 2.64 7.97 -19.56
C ALA A 101 3.23 9.10 -18.71
N ASN A 102 4.22 9.86 -19.20
CA ASN A 102 4.72 11.06 -18.52
C ASN A 102 3.58 12.07 -18.26
N VAL A 103 2.81 12.40 -19.31
CA VAL A 103 1.68 13.33 -19.18
C VAL A 103 0.64 12.82 -18.18
N TYR A 104 0.37 11.51 -18.18
CA TYR A 104 -0.64 10.93 -17.31
C TYR A 104 -0.15 10.80 -15.85
N TRP A 105 1.04 10.27 -15.57
CA TRP A 105 1.45 9.98 -14.19
C TRP A 105 2.26 11.09 -13.51
N ASP A 106 3.01 11.94 -14.21
CA ASP A 106 3.99 12.83 -13.58
C ASP A 106 3.38 13.70 -12.48
N THR A 107 2.32 14.45 -12.79
CA THR A 107 1.64 15.29 -11.78
C THR A 107 1.07 14.47 -10.62
N TYR A 108 0.64 13.23 -10.86
CA TYR A 108 0.14 12.38 -9.79
C TYR A 108 1.27 11.94 -8.85
N MET A 109 2.39 11.47 -9.42
CA MET A 109 3.54 11.04 -8.65
C MET A 109 4.09 12.19 -7.80
N LEU A 110 4.22 13.38 -8.39
CA LEU A 110 4.66 14.59 -7.68
C LEU A 110 3.76 14.97 -6.50
N ASN A 111 2.47 14.64 -6.57
CA ASN A 111 1.48 14.94 -5.54
C ASN A 111 1.14 13.74 -4.65
N LEU A 112 1.86 12.61 -4.77
CA LEU A 112 1.70 11.50 -3.86
C LEU A 112 2.00 11.94 -2.43
N PRO A 113 1.23 11.45 -1.43
CA PRO A 113 1.59 11.57 -0.03
C PRO A 113 3.02 11.05 0.21
N ASP A 114 3.77 11.72 1.07
CA ASP A 114 5.19 11.40 1.28
C ASP A 114 5.44 9.95 1.66
N ALA A 115 4.57 9.35 2.49
CA ALA A 115 4.68 7.94 2.85
C ALA A 115 4.50 7.01 1.63
N GLN A 116 3.68 7.38 0.65
CA GLN A 116 3.51 6.59 -0.58
C GLN A 116 4.69 6.79 -1.52
N MET A 117 5.13 8.03 -1.71
CA MET A 117 6.32 8.33 -2.51
C MET A 117 7.57 7.65 -1.94
N HIS A 118 7.76 7.70 -0.63
CA HIS A 118 8.92 7.08 0.01
C HIS A 118 9.00 5.59 -0.29
N GLU A 119 7.89 4.87 -0.19
CA GLU A 119 7.88 3.42 -0.39
C GLU A 119 8.10 3.05 -1.86
N LEU A 120 7.66 3.88 -2.81
CA LEU A 120 8.02 3.72 -4.21
C LEU A 120 9.51 4.00 -4.47
N VAL A 121 10.09 5.00 -3.81
CA VAL A 121 11.54 5.26 -3.87
C VAL A 121 12.32 4.08 -3.27
N ASP A 122 11.96 3.61 -2.07
CA ASP A 122 12.63 2.47 -1.44
C ASP A 122 12.50 1.19 -2.27
N TYR A 123 11.35 0.99 -2.93
CA TYR A 123 11.16 -0.07 -3.92
C TYR A 123 12.23 -0.01 -5.01
N THR A 124 12.45 1.15 -5.65
CA THR A 124 13.44 1.29 -6.74
C THR A 124 14.88 1.03 -6.28
N PHE A 125 15.20 1.26 -5.00
CA PHE A 125 16.54 1.05 -4.47
C PHE A 125 16.82 -0.37 -4.02
N SER A 126 15.88 -0.98 -3.29
CA SER A 126 16.17 -2.18 -2.51
C SER A 126 15.19 -3.33 -2.77
N THR A 127 14.11 -3.09 -3.52
CA THR A 127 12.97 -4.01 -3.74
C THR A 127 12.60 -4.79 -2.46
N PRO A 128 12.57 -4.13 -1.28
CA PRO A 128 12.79 -4.81 -0.01
C PRO A 128 11.66 -5.81 0.31
N TYR A 129 10.46 -5.52 -0.18
CA TYR A 129 9.26 -6.31 0.10
C TYR A 129 9.06 -7.47 -0.88
N ASN A 130 9.64 -7.41 -2.09
CA ASN A 130 9.38 -8.42 -3.12
C ASN A 130 9.84 -9.82 -2.70
N HIS A 131 10.96 -9.90 -1.98
CA HIS A 131 11.44 -11.16 -1.41
C HIS A 131 10.43 -11.75 -0.43
N ASP A 132 9.96 -10.94 0.53
CA ASP A 132 9.05 -11.41 1.59
C ASP A 132 7.62 -11.69 1.06
N LEU A 133 7.19 -10.98 0.02
CA LEU A 133 5.95 -11.28 -0.70
C LEU A 133 6.02 -12.64 -1.43
N ARG A 134 7.18 -13.04 -1.95
CA ARG A 134 7.36 -14.30 -2.69
C ARG A 134 7.63 -15.48 -1.79
N ASN A 135 8.51 -15.30 -0.81
CA ASN A 135 9.03 -16.36 0.04
C ASN A 135 8.33 -16.48 1.39
N GLY A 136 7.54 -15.48 1.76
CA GLY A 136 6.85 -15.43 3.04
C GLY A 136 7.55 -14.63 4.12
N THR A 137 6.81 -14.42 5.21
CA THR A 137 7.14 -13.45 6.27
C THR A 137 7.32 -14.11 7.64
N GLU A 138 7.38 -15.44 7.70
CA GLU A 138 7.54 -16.24 8.93
C GLU A 138 8.78 -15.85 9.77
N ARG A 139 9.82 -15.35 9.10
CA ARG A 139 11.08 -14.90 9.72
C ARG A 139 11.03 -13.48 10.29
N LEU A 140 9.96 -12.72 10.03
CA LEU A 140 9.87 -11.32 10.45
C LEU A 140 9.45 -11.23 11.90
N SER A 141 10.16 -10.42 12.69
CA SER A 141 9.66 -10.00 14.00
C SER A 141 8.43 -9.12 13.83
N GLU A 142 7.62 -8.98 14.88
CA GLU A 142 6.41 -8.15 14.86
C GLU A 142 6.68 -6.71 14.41
N LYS A 143 7.78 -6.11 14.89
CA LYS A 143 8.22 -4.77 14.48
C LYS A 143 8.53 -4.71 12.97
N THR A 144 9.24 -5.72 12.45
CA THR A 144 9.59 -5.76 11.02
C THR A 144 8.37 -6.07 10.16
N MET A 145 7.45 -6.93 10.63
CA MET A 145 6.17 -7.20 10.00
C MET A 145 5.33 -5.94 9.88
N SER A 146 5.21 -5.15 10.96
CA SER A 146 4.51 -3.87 10.93
C SER A 146 5.08 -2.93 9.87
N LYS A 147 6.41 -2.81 9.78
CA LYS A 147 7.08 -2.02 8.73
C LYS A 147 6.80 -2.58 7.33
N PHE A 148 6.90 -3.90 7.16
CA PHE A 148 6.61 -4.58 5.89
C PHE A 148 5.18 -4.29 5.41
N LEU A 149 4.18 -4.47 6.28
CA LEU A 149 2.77 -4.23 5.95
C LEU A 149 2.49 -2.75 5.67
N PHE A 150 3.15 -1.84 6.40
CA PHE A 150 3.09 -0.41 6.13
C PHE A 150 3.62 -0.08 4.73
N GLY A 151 4.80 -0.58 4.38
CA GLY A 151 5.42 -0.32 3.09
C GLY A 151 4.65 -0.92 1.92
N VAL A 152 4.22 -2.18 2.05
CA VAL A 152 3.34 -2.84 1.07
C VAL A 152 2.02 -2.07 0.92
N GLY A 153 1.36 -1.71 2.02
CA GLY A 153 0.07 -1.01 1.96
C GLY A 153 0.16 0.39 1.33
N ASN A 154 1.26 1.12 1.54
CA ASN A 154 1.48 2.42 0.91
C ASN A 154 1.86 2.29 -0.58
N THR A 155 2.63 1.28 -0.94
CA THR A 155 2.93 0.96 -2.35
C THR A 155 1.64 0.59 -3.08
N ASP A 156 0.81 -0.32 -2.53
CA ASP A 156 -0.48 -0.70 -3.10
C ASP A 156 -1.40 0.53 -3.31
N LYS A 157 -1.48 1.44 -2.33
CA LYS A 157 -2.25 2.69 -2.45
C LYS A 157 -1.72 3.58 -3.57
N ALA A 158 -0.40 3.70 -3.70
CA ALA A 158 0.22 4.51 -4.74
C ALA A 158 -0.09 3.94 -6.15
N LEU A 159 -0.05 2.62 -6.33
CA LEU A 159 -0.38 1.95 -7.59
C LEU A 159 -1.89 2.00 -7.90
N ALA A 160 -2.75 1.97 -6.87
CA ALA A 160 -4.20 1.99 -7.03
C ALA A 160 -4.79 3.40 -7.21
N GLY A 161 -4.12 4.46 -6.76
CA GLY A 161 -4.66 5.82 -6.79
C GLY A 161 -4.76 6.41 -8.20
N ARG A 162 -3.93 5.95 -9.15
CA ARG A 162 -4.02 6.34 -10.56
C ARG A 162 -3.67 5.15 -11.47
N PRO A 163 -4.59 4.19 -11.65
CA PRO A 163 -4.35 3.01 -12.48
C PRO A 163 -4.18 3.39 -13.96
N ALA A 164 -3.73 2.45 -14.79
CA ALA A 164 -3.53 2.63 -16.22
C ALA A 164 -4.77 3.25 -16.90
N ASP A 165 -4.60 4.35 -17.64
CA ASP A 165 -5.68 5.05 -18.35
C ASP A 165 -6.03 4.45 -19.71
N ALA A 166 -5.10 3.69 -20.27
CA ALA A 166 -5.22 3.01 -21.55
C ALA A 166 -4.62 1.60 -21.45
N ASP A 167 -4.79 0.81 -22.51
CA ASP A 167 -4.07 -0.44 -22.65
C ASP A 167 -2.63 -0.13 -23.10
N TYR A 168 -1.66 -0.75 -22.43
CA TYR A 168 -0.23 -0.58 -22.72
C TYR A 168 0.40 -1.90 -23.17
N ILE A 169 1.41 -1.82 -24.05
CA ILE A 169 2.36 -2.92 -24.24
C ILE A 169 3.60 -2.61 -23.40
N VAL A 170 3.99 -3.59 -22.59
CA VAL A 170 5.20 -3.52 -21.76
C VAL A 170 6.11 -4.70 -22.03
N SER A 171 7.40 -4.51 -21.73
CA SER A 171 8.42 -5.55 -21.86
C SER A 171 9.07 -5.86 -20.51
N ARG A 172 9.53 -7.11 -20.34
CA ARG A 172 10.33 -7.51 -19.17
C ARG A 172 11.24 -8.68 -19.52
N GLY A 173 12.53 -8.55 -19.24
CA GLY A 173 13.43 -9.70 -19.20
C GLY A 173 13.37 -10.41 -17.85
N VAL A 174 13.28 -11.74 -17.84
CA VAL A 174 13.21 -12.53 -16.61
C VAL A 174 13.85 -13.91 -16.79
N ASN A 175 14.44 -14.44 -15.72
CA ASN A 175 14.89 -15.82 -15.67
C ASN A 175 13.77 -16.73 -15.15
N LEU A 176 13.25 -17.60 -16.00
CA LEU A 176 12.29 -18.66 -15.65
C LEU A 176 12.99 -20.02 -15.61
N ARG A 177 12.96 -20.74 -14.48
CA ARG A 177 13.33 -22.17 -14.41
C ARG A 177 12.19 -23.05 -14.94
N LEU A 178 12.03 -23.04 -16.26
CA LEU A 178 11.20 -23.98 -16.99
C LEU A 178 12.09 -24.81 -17.90
N THR A 179 11.72 -26.07 -18.11
CA THR A 179 12.32 -26.89 -19.17
C THR A 179 11.90 -26.36 -20.55
N PRO A 180 12.66 -26.64 -21.62
CA PRO A 180 12.28 -26.28 -22.98
C PRO A 180 10.87 -26.74 -23.37
N ALA A 181 10.47 -27.94 -22.93
CA ALA A 181 9.13 -28.47 -23.16
C ALA A 181 8.05 -27.67 -22.44
N GLN A 182 8.31 -27.24 -21.21
CA GLN A 182 7.37 -26.40 -20.45
C GLN A 182 7.24 -25.01 -21.05
N PHE A 183 8.33 -24.41 -21.52
CA PHE A 183 8.27 -23.15 -22.25
C PHE A 183 7.39 -23.26 -23.49
N ALA A 184 7.57 -24.32 -24.29
CA ALA A 184 6.72 -24.58 -25.45
C ALA A 184 5.25 -24.77 -25.07
N ASP A 185 4.97 -25.38 -23.90
CA ASP A 185 3.61 -25.60 -23.39
C ASP A 185 2.98 -24.38 -22.67
N LEU A 186 3.66 -23.23 -22.58
CA LEU A 186 3.11 -22.07 -21.87
C LEU A 186 1.88 -21.47 -22.55
N ARG A 187 1.65 -21.72 -23.84
CA ARG A 187 0.48 -21.20 -24.56
C ARG A 187 -0.82 -21.64 -23.87
N GLY A 188 -1.68 -20.68 -23.55
CA GLY A 188 -2.94 -20.91 -22.85
C GLY A 188 -2.79 -21.23 -21.36
N ARG A 189 -1.58 -21.08 -20.81
CA ARG A 189 -1.30 -21.16 -19.36
C ARG A 189 -1.26 -19.76 -18.75
N THR A 190 -1.31 -19.74 -17.42
CA THR A 190 -1.22 -18.49 -16.64
C THR A 190 0.03 -18.51 -15.79
N LEU A 191 0.83 -17.45 -15.86
CA LEU A 191 1.96 -17.17 -14.97
C LEU A 191 1.51 -16.17 -13.90
N THR A 192 1.91 -16.35 -12.64
CA THR A 192 1.52 -15.41 -11.57
C THR A 192 2.72 -14.96 -10.74
N ASP A 193 2.84 -13.67 -10.44
CA ASP A 193 3.79 -13.14 -9.44
C ASP A 193 3.02 -12.75 -8.17
N LYS A 194 3.55 -13.13 -7.00
CA LYS A 194 2.98 -12.71 -5.70
C LYS A 194 3.35 -11.28 -5.35
N ALA A 195 4.48 -10.80 -5.87
CA ALA A 195 5.01 -9.47 -5.59
C ALA A 195 4.71 -8.47 -6.71
N TYR A 196 5.26 -7.25 -6.61
CA TYR A 196 5.12 -6.23 -7.64
C TYR A 196 5.96 -6.59 -8.88
N LEU A 197 5.36 -6.41 -10.05
CA LEU A 197 5.97 -6.76 -11.33
C LEU A 197 6.48 -5.50 -12.03
N SER A 198 7.81 -5.32 -12.01
CA SER A 198 8.51 -4.27 -12.74
C SER A 198 8.51 -4.56 -14.24
N THR A 199 8.13 -3.59 -15.07
CA THR A 199 8.13 -3.71 -16.53
C THR A 199 8.59 -2.41 -17.17
N THR A 200 8.90 -2.38 -18.46
CA THR A 200 9.22 -1.13 -19.18
C THR A 200 8.22 -0.87 -20.30
N LEU A 201 7.91 0.41 -20.57
CA LEU A 201 7.09 0.81 -21.73
C LEU A 201 7.84 0.71 -23.07
N SER A 202 9.16 0.53 -23.00
CA SER A 202 10.01 0.30 -24.16
C SER A 202 9.70 -1.05 -24.85
N ASP A 203 9.93 -1.11 -26.16
CA ASP A 203 9.64 -2.29 -27.00
C ASP A 203 10.54 -3.50 -26.69
N ALA A 204 11.63 -3.28 -25.97
CA ALA A 204 12.53 -4.29 -25.46
C ALA A 204 12.92 -3.93 -24.01
N PRO A 205 13.22 -4.92 -23.16
CA PRO A 205 13.78 -4.65 -21.85
C PRO A 205 15.19 -4.03 -21.95
N PRO A 206 15.67 -3.31 -20.91
CA PRO A 206 17.05 -2.83 -20.85
C PRO A 206 18.08 -3.94 -21.10
N GLU A 207 19.27 -3.60 -21.60
CA GLU A 207 20.27 -4.59 -22.05
C GLU A 207 20.69 -5.58 -20.95
N GLU A 208 20.71 -5.15 -19.69
CA GLU A 208 20.94 -6.03 -18.53
C GLU A 208 19.90 -7.17 -18.44
N PHE A 209 18.64 -6.84 -18.71
CA PHE A 209 17.52 -7.76 -18.63
C PHE A 209 17.27 -8.50 -19.95
N SER A 210 17.78 -8.01 -21.08
CA SER A 210 17.70 -8.73 -22.36
C SER A 210 18.56 -10.00 -22.40
N LYS A 211 19.48 -10.18 -21.44
CA LYS A 211 20.33 -11.37 -21.29
C LYS A 211 19.67 -12.52 -20.52
N GLN A 212 18.44 -12.32 -20.03
CA GLN A 212 17.70 -13.33 -19.28
C GLN A 212 17.12 -14.39 -20.22
N ASN A 213 16.84 -15.60 -19.70
CA ASN A 213 16.41 -16.73 -20.54
C ASN A 213 14.97 -16.60 -21.10
N ALA A 214 14.19 -15.61 -20.64
CA ALA A 214 12.89 -15.28 -21.16
C ALA A 214 12.69 -13.76 -21.32
N SER A 215 12.00 -13.37 -22.38
CA SER A 215 11.55 -12.00 -22.66
C SER A 215 10.02 -12.00 -22.72
N LEU A 216 9.39 -11.25 -21.83
CA LEU A 216 7.94 -11.08 -21.77
C LEU A 216 7.55 -9.83 -22.53
N ARG A 217 6.51 -9.93 -23.36
CA ARG A 217 5.78 -8.80 -23.95
C ARG A 217 4.32 -8.91 -23.56
N LEU A 218 3.86 -7.98 -22.75
CA LEU A 218 2.57 -8.07 -22.08
C LEU A 218 1.67 -6.93 -22.48
N ARG A 219 0.40 -7.24 -22.76
CA ARG A 219 -0.67 -6.23 -22.71
C ARG A 219 -1.06 -6.00 -21.26
N VAL A 220 -1.05 -4.74 -20.84
CA VAL A 220 -1.55 -4.27 -19.55
C VAL A 220 -2.87 -3.55 -19.81
N PRO A 221 -4.03 -4.14 -19.47
CA PRO A 221 -5.32 -3.50 -19.71
C PRO A 221 -5.49 -2.21 -18.90
N ARG A 222 -6.28 -1.28 -19.45
CA ARG A 222 -6.79 -0.11 -18.75
C ARG A 222 -7.41 -0.50 -17.40
N GLY A 223 -7.15 0.29 -16.38
CA GLY A 223 -7.63 0.08 -15.02
C GLY A 223 -6.73 -0.81 -14.18
N THR A 224 -5.65 -1.37 -14.74
CA THR A 224 -4.66 -2.13 -13.97
C THR A 224 -3.96 -1.21 -12.95
N PRO A 225 -3.96 -1.54 -11.64
CA PRO A 225 -3.18 -0.83 -10.64
C PRO A 225 -1.71 -0.80 -11.04
N SER A 226 -1.19 0.40 -11.24
CA SER A 226 0.15 0.63 -11.77
C SER A 226 0.61 2.05 -11.46
N ALA A 227 1.92 2.24 -11.43
CA ALA A 227 2.55 3.55 -11.43
C ALA A 227 3.68 3.56 -12.44
N TYR A 228 3.77 4.65 -13.18
CA TYR A 228 4.88 4.89 -14.07
C TYR A 228 5.99 5.59 -13.29
N LEU A 229 7.09 4.87 -13.09
CA LEU A 229 8.26 5.32 -12.36
C LEU A 229 9.23 5.96 -13.36
N SER A 230 8.98 7.23 -13.65
CA SER A 230 9.80 8.04 -14.56
C SER A 230 10.86 8.85 -13.80
N ARG A 231 11.80 9.40 -14.56
CA ARG A 231 12.73 10.42 -14.07
C ARG A 231 12.01 11.72 -13.70
N THR A 232 11.01 12.12 -14.48
CA THR A 232 10.23 13.35 -14.26
C THR A 232 9.37 13.28 -13.01
N ALA A 233 8.91 12.08 -12.64
CA ALA A 233 8.26 11.79 -11.36
C ALA A 233 9.24 11.76 -10.16
N ALA A 234 10.55 11.88 -10.42
CA ALA A 234 11.62 11.74 -9.43
C ALA A 234 11.47 10.43 -8.62
N VAL A 235 11.32 9.30 -9.30
CA VAL A 235 11.32 7.97 -8.65
C VAL A 235 12.34 7.02 -9.27
N SER A 236 12.70 7.19 -10.54
CA SER A 236 13.73 6.36 -11.18
C SER A 236 15.15 6.90 -10.95
N PHE A 237 16.05 6.03 -10.47
CA PHE A 237 17.50 6.26 -10.41
C PHE A 237 18.20 6.07 -11.74
N TYR A 238 17.63 5.25 -12.60
CA TYR A 238 18.21 4.86 -13.88
C TYR A 238 17.53 5.70 -14.97
N GLU A 239 18.35 6.48 -15.69
CA GLU A 239 17.87 7.46 -16.67
C GLU A 239 17.06 6.83 -17.82
N ASP A 240 17.12 5.50 -17.96
CA ASP A 240 16.66 4.71 -19.10
C ASP A 240 15.55 3.70 -18.78
N GLN A 241 15.10 3.56 -17.52
CA GLN A 241 14.28 2.39 -17.19
C GLN A 241 12.78 2.50 -17.50
N GLU A 242 12.24 3.72 -17.67
CA GLU A 242 10.88 3.97 -18.18
C GLU A 242 9.87 2.94 -17.64
N GLU A 243 9.91 2.77 -16.31
CA GLU A 243 9.37 1.60 -15.67
C GLU A 243 7.87 1.77 -15.42
N LEU A 244 7.06 0.81 -15.87
CA LEU A 244 5.68 0.65 -15.42
C LEU A 244 5.65 -0.44 -14.35
N LEU A 245 5.53 -0.02 -13.09
CA LEU A 245 5.39 -0.94 -11.96
C LEU A 245 3.95 -1.40 -11.85
N LEU A 246 3.73 -2.72 -11.93
CA LEU A 246 2.39 -3.32 -11.80
C LEU A 246 2.12 -3.79 -10.37
N GLY A 247 0.85 -3.69 -9.96
CA GLY A 247 0.37 -4.16 -8.68
C GLY A 247 0.72 -5.62 -8.39
N ARG A 248 0.84 -5.95 -7.10
CA ARG A 248 1.18 -7.31 -6.68
C ARG A 248 0.05 -8.32 -6.94
N GLY A 249 0.39 -9.60 -6.99
CA GLY A 249 -0.58 -10.64 -7.32
C GLY A 249 -0.95 -10.66 -8.82
N THR A 250 -0.09 -10.08 -9.67
CA THR A 250 -0.29 -10.02 -11.12
C THR A 250 -0.37 -11.45 -11.70
N ALA A 251 -1.34 -11.67 -12.59
CA ALA A 251 -1.49 -12.89 -13.36
C ALA A 251 -1.38 -12.56 -14.85
N VAL A 252 -0.64 -13.35 -15.61
CA VAL A 252 -0.36 -13.20 -17.03
C VAL A 252 -0.91 -14.41 -17.77
N ASN A 253 -1.91 -14.18 -18.59
CA ASN A 253 -2.49 -15.16 -19.50
C ASN A 253 -1.63 -15.22 -20.77
N VAL A 254 -0.85 -16.28 -20.92
CA VAL A 254 0.10 -16.44 -22.03
C VAL A 254 -0.64 -16.80 -23.31
N THR A 255 -0.49 -15.96 -24.34
CA THR A 255 -1.09 -16.15 -25.68
C THR A 255 -0.13 -16.90 -26.60
N ARG A 256 1.18 -16.64 -26.52
CA ARG A 256 2.23 -17.33 -27.31
C ARG A 256 3.51 -17.49 -26.50
N SER A 257 4.23 -18.58 -26.77
CA SER A 257 5.58 -18.84 -26.26
C SER A 257 6.38 -19.59 -27.32
N PHE A 258 7.58 -19.13 -27.63
CA PHE A 258 8.46 -19.77 -28.62
C PHE A 258 9.92 -19.38 -28.43
N CYS A 259 10.83 -20.13 -29.04
CA CYS A 259 12.24 -19.77 -29.02
C CYS A 259 12.50 -18.54 -29.92
N GLY A 260 12.88 -17.42 -29.31
CA GLY A 260 13.18 -16.18 -30.01
C GLY A 260 14.64 -16.06 -30.46
N THR A 261 15.55 -16.71 -29.72
CA THR A 261 16.98 -16.74 -30.04
C THR A 261 17.49 -18.18 -29.96
N PRO A 262 17.47 -18.93 -31.07
CA PRO A 262 18.03 -20.27 -31.12
C PRO A 262 19.53 -20.26 -30.86
N ASP A 263 20.00 -21.23 -30.09
CA ASP A 263 21.41 -21.43 -29.81
C ASP A 263 21.67 -22.91 -29.51
N ALA A 264 22.30 -23.60 -30.45
CA ALA A 264 22.57 -25.03 -30.36
C ALA A 264 23.56 -25.38 -29.23
N SER A 265 24.27 -24.40 -28.67
CA SER A 265 25.18 -24.62 -27.53
C SER A 265 24.46 -24.64 -26.18
N VAL A 266 23.20 -24.22 -26.13
CA VAL A 266 22.38 -24.20 -24.91
C VAL A 266 21.48 -25.43 -24.87
N GLU A 267 21.31 -26.00 -23.67
CA GLU A 267 20.37 -27.11 -23.45
C GLU A 267 18.96 -26.73 -23.93
N GLY A 268 18.36 -27.56 -24.79
CA GLY A 268 17.08 -27.25 -25.43
C GLY A 268 17.16 -26.37 -26.67
N GLY A 269 18.36 -25.99 -27.11
CA GLY A 269 18.59 -25.27 -28.38
C GLY A 269 18.10 -23.82 -28.39
N CYS A 270 17.77 -23.26 -27.23
CA CYS A 270 17.21 -21.92 -27.12
C CYS A 270 17.89 -21.09 -26.04
N LYS A 271 18.52 -19.98 -26.45
CA LYS A 271 19.13 -19.02 -25.52
C LYS A 271 18.10 -18.12 -24.84
N GLN A 272 17.06 -17.73 -25.56
CA GLN A 272 15.99 -16.88 -25.03
C GLN A 272 14.63 -17.22 -25.62
N TRP A 273 13.67 -17.44 -24.72
CA TRP A 273 12.25 -17.63 -25.03
C TRP A 273 11.52 -16.29 -25.10
N GLU A 274 10.64 -16.13 -26.08
CA GLU A 274 9.74 -14.98 -26.18
C GLU A 274 8.35 -15.42 -25.70
N ILE A 275 7.81 -14.70 -24.71
CA ILE A 275 6.52 -14.98 -24.09
C ILE A 275 5.63 -13.77 -24.29
N PHE A 276 4.50 -13.97 -24.96
CA PHE A 276 3.48 -12.95 -25.18
C PHE A 276 2.26 -13.28 -24.33
N GLY A 277 1.63 -12.27 -23.75
CA GLY A 277 0.43 -12.50 -22.95
C GLY A 277 -0.28 -11.23 -22.54
N GLU A 278 -1.32 -11.40 -21.74
CA GLU A 278 -2.12 -10.30 -21.22
C GLU A 278 -2.20 -10.38 -19.70
N VAL A 279 -2.04 -9.24 -19.03
CA VAL A 279 -2.30 -9.12 -17.61
C VAL A 279 -3.79 -9.31 -17.36
N ALA A 280 -4.14 -10.26 -16.52
CA ALA A 280 -5.53 -10.51 -16.14
C ALA A 280 -6.02 -9.41 -15.18
N LEU A 281 -6.91 -8.56 -15.67
CA LEU A 281 -7.52 -7.51 -14.85
C LEU A 281 -8.61 -8.09 -13.94
N ARG A 282 -8.25 -8.36 -12.70
CA ARG A 282 -9.21 -8.73 -11.64
C ARG A 282 -8.81 -8.03 -10.34
N SER A 283 -9.42 -6.88 -10.09
CA SER A 283 -9.24 -6.17 -8.83
C SER A 283 -9.83 -7.00 -7.69
N PRO A 284 -9.09 -7.18 -6.57
CA PRO A 284 -9.63 -7.82 -5.39
C PRO A 284 -10.88 -7.08 -4.89
N GLN A 285 -11.91 -7.82 -4.50
CA GLN A 285 -13.13 -7.26 -3.91
C GLN A 285 -13.45 -7.97 -2.61
N LEU A 286 -14.01 -7.21 -1.67
CA LEU A 286 -14.47 -7.75 -0.39
C LEU A 286 -15.74 -7.02 0.03
N THR A 287 -16.82 -7.79 0.20
CA THR A 287 -18.02 -7.38 0.93
C THR A 287 -18.12 -8.22 2.19
N VAL A 288 -18.38 -7.60 3.32
CA VAL A 288 -18.54 -8.27 4.61
C VAL A 288 -19.70 -7.64 5.35
N GLU A 289 -20.53 -8.47 5.96
CA GLU A 289 -21.61 -8.04 6.84
C GLU A 289 -21.72 -8.96 8.06
N PRO A 290 -22.25 -8.46 9.18
CA PRO A 290 -22.55 -9.29 10.35
C PRO A 290 -23.56 -10.39 10.00
N LEU A 291 -23.32 -11.58 10.55
CA LEU A 291 -24.26 -12.70 10.53
C LEU A 291 -24.78 -12.93 11.95
N GLY A 292 -25.87 -12.25 12.29
CA GLY A 292 -26.42 -12.27 13.64
C GLY A 292 -25.47 -11.64 14.66
N GLU A 293 -25.49 -12.15 15.89
CA GLU A 293 -24.68 -11.63 17.00
C GLU A 293 -23.28 -12.25 17.10
N THR A 294 -23.06 -13.40 16.44
CA THR A 294 -21.85 -14.22 16.65
C THR A 294 -21.17 -14.63 15.35
N GLY A 295 -21.43 -13.93 14.25
CA GLY A 295 -20.86 -14.32 12.96
C GLY A 295 -20.66 -13.19 11.98
N LEU A 296 -20.01 -13.55 10.88
CA LEU A 296 -19.78 -12.73 9.70
C LEU A 296 -20.09 -13.56 8.47
N LYS A 297 -20.58 -12.91 7.42
CA LYS A 297 -20.62 -13.50 6.08
C LYS A 297 -20.21 -12.46 5.05
N GLY A 298 -19.84 -12.93 3.87
CA GLY A 298 -19.40 -12.03 2.83
C GLY A 298 -19.07 -12.73 1.53
N ARG A 299 -18.51 -11.94 0.62
CA ARG A 299 -18.05 -12.38 -0.69
C ARG A 299 -16.68 -11.78 -0.95
N ALA A 300 -15.76 -12.62 -1.42
CA ALA A 300 -14.42 -12.22 -1.82
C ALA A 300 -14.21 -12.49 -3.31
N ALA A 301 -13.49 -11.59 -3.96
CA ALA A 301 -12.93 -11.79 -5.29
C ALA A 301 -11.41 -11.58 -5.24
N PHE A 302 -10.69 -12.41 -5.97
CA PHE A 302 -9.24 -12.46 -6.08
C PHE A 302 -8.82 -12.17 -7.52
N SER A 303 -7.55 -11.80 -7.70
CA SER A 303 -7.00 -11.58 -9.04
C SER A 303 -6.88 -12.86 -9.88
N ARG A 304 -6.86 -14.04 -9.22
CA ARG A 304 -6.58 -15.34 -9.84
C ARG A 304 -7.36 -16.48 -9.18
N THR A 305 -7.49 -17.58 -9.92
CA THR A 305 -7.83 -18.90 -9.38
C THR A 305 -6.56 -19.49 -8.78
N SER A 306 -6.57 -19.82 -7.50
CA SER A 306 -5.42 -20.39 -6.77
C SER A 306 -5.94 -21.03 -5.48
N ASP A 307 -5.35 -22.15 -5.07
CA ASP A 307 -5.57 -22.83 -3.80
C ASP A 307 -4.85 -22.16 -2.61
N GLU A 308 -4.00 -21.17 -2.89
CA GLU A 308 -3.37 -20.32 -1.90
C GLU A 308 -4.25 -19.14 -1.48
N ASN A 309 -5.33 -18.83 -2.21
CA ASN A 309 -6.26 -17.76 -1.88
C ASN A 309 -7.00 -18.05 -0.57
N TRP A 310 -7.16 -17.05 0.30
CA TRP A 310 -7.97 -17.20 1.51
C TRP A 310 -8.48 -15.86 2.05
N VAL A 311 -9.51 -15.94 2.89
CA VAL A 311 -10.02 -14.83 3.70
C VAL A 311 -9.74 -15.11 5.17
N GLY A 312 -9.25 -14.12 5.90
CA GLY A 312 -8.97 -14.20 7.32
C GLY A 312 -9.66 -13.11 8.12
N VAL A 313 -10.05 -13.44 9.36
CA VAL A 313 -10.64 -12.51 10.33
C VAL A 313 -9.64 -12.26 11.45
N VAL A 314 -9.29 -11.00 11.67
CA VAL A 314 -8.30 -10.57 12.67
C VAL A 314 -8.96 -9.53 13.58
N PRO A 315 -8.75 -9.53 14.91
CA PRO A 315 -9.24 -8.47 15.78
C PRO A 315 -8.70 -7.12 15.30
N LYS A 316 -9.55 -6.11 15.23
CA LYS A 316 -9.16 -4.81 14.68
C LYS A 316 -7.99 -4.21 15.48
N GLY A 317 -7.03 -3.65 14.75
CA GLY A 317 -5.82 -3.06 15.32
C GLY A 317 -4.68 -4.05 15.56
N GLN A 318 -4.93 -5.36 15.50
CA GLN A 318 -3.87 -6.37 15.54
C GLN A 318 -3.26 -6.57 14.16
N LEU A 319 -1.98 -6.98 14.13
CA LEU A 319 -1.33 -7.34 12.88
C LEU A 319 -1.93 -8.63 12.31
N PRO A 320 -2.08 -8.75 10.98
CA PRO A 320 -2.63 -9.91 10.29
C PRO A 320 -1.70 -11.13 10.24
N ILE A 321 -1.03 -11.47 11.34
CA ILE A 321 -0.15 -12.64 11.44
C ILE A 321 -0.91 -13.87 11.93
N GLU A 322 -0.38 -15.08 11.66
CA GLU A 322 -1.02 -16.37 11.98
C GLU A 322 -1.63 -16.43 13.39
N GLY A 323 -0.87 -16.00 14.42
CA GLY A 323 -1.32 -16.03 15.82
C GLY A 323 -2.52 -15.13 16.15
N ASN A 324 -2.83 -14.16 15.29
CA ASN A 324 -3.94 -13.22 15.48
C ASN A 324 -5.19 -13.58 14.65
N VAL A 325 -5.08 -14.50 13.70
CA VAL A 325 -6.22 -14.95 12.88
C VAL A 325 -7.20 -15.75 13.73
N LYS A 326 -8.45 -15.28 13.85
CA LYS A 326 -9.51 -15.96 14.63
C LYS A 326 -10.32 -16.94 13.80
N ALA A 327 -10.48 -16.67 12.52
CA ALA A 327 -11.15 -17.54 11.58
C ALA A 327 -10.55 -17.35 10.18
N GLN A 328 -10.56 -18.41 9.38
CA GLN A 328 -10.09 -18.36 8.00
C GLN A 328 -10.85 -19.34 7.10
N GLN A 329 -10.98 -18.98 5.83
CA GLN A 329 -11.56 -19.84 4.79
C GLN A 329 -10.71 -19.77 3.52
N GLY A 330 -10.27 -20.93 3.02
CA GLY A 330 -9.56 -21.03 1.76
C GLY A 330 -10.50 -21.01 0.54
N PHE A 331 -10.02 -20.49 -0.57
CA PHE A 331 -10.71 -20.47 -1.85
C PHE A 331 -9.86 -21.20 -2.90
N LYS A 332 -10.51 -21.94 -3.80
CA LYS A 332 -9.86 -22.48 -5.00
C LYS A 332 -10.18 -21.64 -6.23
N THR A 333 -11.33 -20.96 -6.22
CA THR A 333 -11.81 -20.10 -7.30
C THR A 333 -11.40 -18.65 -7.08
N ALA A 334 -11.45 -17.86 -8.15
CA ALA A 334 -11.20 -16.42 -8.06
C ALA A 334 -12.33 -15.64 -7.36
N VAL A 335 -13.50 -16.25 -7.13
CA VAL A 335 -14.62 -15.61 -6.43
C VAL A 335 -15.31 -16.66 -5.57
N GLY A 336 -15.73 -16.28 -4.37
CA GLY A 336 -16.59 -17.12 -3.55
C GLY A 336 -17.17 -16.39 -2.34
N ASP A 337 -18.17 -17.02 -1.75
CA ASP A 337 -18.81 -16.56 -0.53
C ASP A 337 -18.15 -17.23 0.70
N PHE A 338 -18.13 -16.54 1.83
CA PHE A 338 -17.64 -17.08 3.11
C PHE A 338 -18.61 -16.82 4.25
N GLU A 339 -18.53 -17.67 5.25
CA GLU A 339 -19.31 -17.58 6.48
C GLU A 339 -18.45 -18.02 7.67
N PHE A 340 -18.34 -17.15 8.67
CA PHE A 340 -17.69 -17.43 9.94
C PHE A 340 -18.73 -17.35 11.05
N LYS A 341 -18.92 -18.46 11.77
CA LYS A 341 -19.78 -18.55 12.96
C LYS A 341 -18.94 -18.54 14.22
N ASP A 342 -19.60 -18.33 15.35
CA ASP A 342 -19.02 -18.43 16.69
C ASP A 342 -17.85 -17.46 16.92
N LEU A 343 -17.87 -16.32 16.22
CA LEU A 343 -17.00 -15.20 16.51
C LEU A 343 -17.52 -14.47 17.75
N PRO A 344 -16.69 -14.27 18.79
CA PRO A 344 -17.06 -13.43 19.93
C PRO A 344 -17.50 -12.03 19.47
N PRO A 345 -18.41 -11.36 20.20
CA PRO A 345 -18.71 -9.96 19.93
C PRO A 345 -17.44 -9.10 20.00
N GLY A 346 -17.20 -8.26 19.00
CA GLY A 346 -15.94 -7.52 18.89
C GLY A 346 -15.70 -6.92 17.50
N GLU A 347 -14.83 -5.90 17.45
CA GLU A 347 -14.43 -5.27 16.18
C GLU A 347 -13.35 -6.11 15.50
N TYR A 348 -13.59 -6.44 14.25
CA TYR A 348 -12.68 -7.25 13.43
C TYR A 348 -12.33 -6.51 12.14
N THR A 349 -11.17 -6.84 11.59
CA THR A 349 -10.81 -6.56 10.22
C THR A 349 -10.81 -7.87 9.45
N VAL A 350 -11.61 -7.93 8.39
CA VAL A 350 -11.63 -9.05 7.44
C VAL A 350 -10.69 -8.72 6.30
N HIS A 351 -9.82 -9.66 5.97
CA HIS A 351 -8.74 -9.52 5.02
C HIS A 351 -8.86 -10.54 3.90
N VAL A 352 -8.60 -10.13 2.65
CA VAL A 352 -8.42 -11.04 1.51
C VAL A 352 -6.92 -11.20 1.26
N TYR A 353 -6.43 -12.43 1.19
CA TYR A 353 -5.01 -12.72 0.98
C TYR A 353 -4.77 -13.45 -0.34
N PRO A 354 -3.68 -13.12 -1.06
CA PRO A 354 -3.33 -13.80 -2.30
C PRO A 354 -2.60 -15.13 -2.07
N ASP A 355 -2.09 -15.34 -0.87
CA ASP A 355 -1.26 -16.48 -0.49
C ASP A 355 -1.26 -16.67 1.04
N LYS A 356 -0.74 -17.81 1.51
CA LYS A 356 -0.67 -18.18 2.93
C LYS A 356 0.67 -17.87 3.61
N VAL A 357 1.59 -17.19 2.93
CA VAL A 357 2.98 -17.04 3.39
C VAL A 357 3.37 -15.61 3.72
N SER A 358 2.85 -14.63 2.97
CA SER A 358 3.20 -13.21 3.12
C SER A 358 2.37 -12.48 4.16
N TYR A 359 1.17 -12.99 4.48
CA TYR A 359 0.22 -12.33 5.38
C TYR A 359 -0.06 -10.85 5.02
N ALA A 360 0.17 -10.47 3.75
CA ALA A 360 -0.06 -9.13 3.24
C ALA A 360 -1.45 -9.07 2.58
N PRO A 361 -2.46 -8.46 3.21
CA PRO A 361 -3.82 -8.48 2.69
C PRO A 361 -3.94 -7.62 1.44
N LEU A 362 -4.56 -8.14 0.37
CA LEU A 362 -4.85 -7.39 -0.87
C LEU A 362 -5.89 -6.28 -0.64
N ILE A 363 -6.88 -6.57 0.20
CA ILE A 363 -7.92 -5.62 0.61
C ILE A 363 -8.42 -6.01 2.00
N SER A 364 -8.83 -5.01 2.77
CA SER A 364 -9.29 -5.16 4.15
C SER A 364 -10.60 -4.41 4.36
N ARG A 365 -11.49 -4.94 5.20
CA ARG A 365 -12.73 -4.29 5.62
C ARG A 365 -12.97 -4.50 7.11
N ASP A 366 -13.16 -3.42 7.83
CA ASP A 366 -13.57 -3.47 9.24
C ASP A 366 -15.05 -3.85 9.35
N VAL A 367 -15.38 -4.64 10.35
CA VAL A 367 -16.75 -5.09 10.64
C VAL A 367 -16.92 -5.33 12.15
N MET A 368 -18.13 -5.09 12.63
CA MET A 368 -18.53 -5.31 14.02
C MET A 368 -19.34 -6.60 14.12
N VAL A 369 -18.92 -7.56 14.94
CA VAL A 369 -19.72 -8.74 15.30
C VAL A 369 -20.46 -8.46 16.60
N GLY A 370 -21.77 -8.76 16.66
CA GLY A 370 -22.61 -8.54 17.85
C GLY A 370 -23.43 -7.26 17.84
N THR A 371 -24.43 -7.19 18.72
CA THR A 371 -25.23 -5.99 19.00
C THR A 371 -24.52 -5.14 20.06
N SER A 372 -23.41 -4.50 19.70
CA SER A 372 -22.85 -3.50 20.60
C SER A 372 -23.70 -2.23 20.56
N VAL A 373 -24.13 -1.70 21.72
CA VAL A 373 -24.81 -0.39 21.80
C VAL A 373 -23.88 0.68 21.24
N LEU A 374 -22.57 0.52 21.50
CA LEU A 374 -21.50 1.33 21.00
C LEU A 374 -20.82 0.64 19.81
N ARG A 375 -20.91 1.19 18.60
CA ARG A 375 -20.36 0.57 17.39
C ARG A 375 -18.89 0.87 17.14
N SER A 376 -18.44 2.05 17.53
CA SER A 376 -17.04 2.43 17.36
C SER A 376 -16.63 3.55 18.30
N VAL A 377 -15.35 3.52 18.69
CA VAL A 377 -14.65 4.65 19.28
C VAL A 377 -13.41 4.95 18.42
N ARG A 378 -13.24 6.22 18.06
CA ARG A 378 -12.04 6.66 17.33
C ARG A 378 -11.66 8.07 17.72
N GLN A 379 -10.36 8.32 17.81
CA GLN A 379 -9.86 9.68 17.83
C GLN A 379 -10.04 10.33 16.45
N ARG A 380 -10.52 11.58 16.43
CA ARG A 380 -10.76 12.33 15.19
C ARG A 380 -9.50 12.97 14.64
N GLU A 381 -8.70 13.56 15.53
CA GLU A 381 -7.53 14.38 15.21
C GLU A 381 -6.44 14.08 16.24
N VAL A 382 -5.19 13.99 15.78
CA VAL A 382 -4.01 13.84 16.64
C VAL A 382 -3.53 15.25 17.02
N PRO A 383 -3.72 15.71 18.27
CA PRO A 383 -3.25 17.02 18.66
C PRO A 383 -1.72 17.01 18.76
N GLU A 384 -1.12 18.11 18.31
CA GLU A 384 0.30 18.39 18.49
C GLU A 384 0.51 19.26 19.73
N ILE A 385 1.29 18.76 20.68
CA ILE A 385 1.43 19.31 22.03
C ILE A 385 2.92 19.45 22.36
N SER A 386 3.41 20.68 22.37
CA SER A 386 4.77 21.00 22.86
C SER A 386 4.96 20.54 24.32
N PRO A 387 6.20 20.30 24.79
CA PRO A 387 6.46 20.11 26.22
C PRO A 387 5.88 21.27 27.04
N ASP A 388 5.19 20.98 28.15
CA ASP A 388 4.35 21.90 28.94
C ASP A 388 3.13 22.53 28.20
N GLY A 389 2.97 22.24 26.91
CA GLY A 389 1.85 22.71 26.10
C GLY A 389 0.56 21.97 26.42
N ILE A 390 -0.57 22.60 26.09
CA ILE A 390 -1.91 22.02 26.22
C ILE A 390 -2.49 21.81 24.82
N GLY A 391 -2.98 20.61 24.55
CA GLY A 391 -3.77 20.26 23.37
C GLY A 391 -5.17 19.82 23.73
N THR A 392 -6.04 19.69 22.71
CA THR A 392 -7.37 19.13 22.86
C THR A 392 -7.44 17.78 22.17
N LEU A 393 -7.75 16.73 22.94
CA LEU A 393 -8.06 15.42 22.39
C LEU A 393 -9.53 15.39 21.98
N THR A 394 -9.78 15.03 20.71
CA THR A 394 -11.13 14.91 20.14
C THR A 394 -11.44 13.44 19.86
N VAL A 395 -12.38 12.86 20.60
CA VAL A 395 -12.81 11.46 20.45
C VAL A 395 -14.22 11.41 19.89
N VAL A 396 -14.44 10.60 18.87
CA VAL A 396 -15.75 10.36 18.26
C VAL A 396 -16.22 8.97 18.66
N LEU A 397 -17.45 8.92 19.14
CA LEU A 397 -18.14 7.69 19.47
C LEU A 397 -19.37 7.55 18.59
N ASP A 398 -19.60 6.35 18.06
CA ASP A 398 -20.81 6.02 17.31
C ASP A 398 -21.58 4.93 18.03
N ALA A 399 -22.87 5.17 18.29
CA ALA A 399 -23.75 4.23 18.95
C ALA A 399 -24.97 3.93 18.10
N SER A 400 -25.34 2.66 18.03
CA SER A 400 -26.50 2.21 17.25
C SER A 400 -27.82 2.20 17.97
N ASP A 401 -27.78 2.34 19.28
CA ASP A 401 -28.99 2.28 20.10
C ASP A 401 -29.01 3.34 21.20
N ASN A 402 -30.20 3.57 21.75
CA ASN A 402 -30.43 4.50 22.86
C ASN A 402 -30.30 3.78 24.21
N GLY A 403 -29.09 3.35 24.54
CA GLY A 403 -28.85 2.65 25.81
C GLY A 403 -28.85 3.60 27.01
N ARG A 404 -29.93 3.69 27.78
CA ARG A 404 -29.91 4.18 29.19
C ARG A 404 -29.09 3.27 30.12
N GLN A 405 -28.23 2.43 29.56
CA GLN A 405 -27.45 1.43 30.26
C GLN A 405 -26.27 2.08 30.97
N SER A 406 -25.96 1.54 32.14
CA SER A 406 -24.71 1.85 32.82
C SER A 406 -23.54 1.34 31.99
N GLY A 407 -22.37 1.93 32.17
CA GLY A 407 -21.18 1.50 31.47
C GLY A 407 -19.95 1.97 32.22
N LYS A 408 -18.82 1.34 31.95
CA LYS A 408 -17.52 1.79 32.43
C LYS A 408 -16.74 2.34 31.25
N TYR A 409 -16.54 3.65 31.27
CA TYR A 409 -15.81 4.37 30.24
C TYR A 409 -14.49 4.84 30.82
N VAL A 410 -13.39 4.44 30.19
CA VAL A 410 -12.02 4.73 30.63
C VAL A 410 -11.26 5.34 29.46
N ILE A 411 -10.62 6.47 29.73
CA ILE A 411 -9.74 7.15 28.78
C ILE A 411 -8.39 7.37 29.47
N THR A 412 -7.33 6.92 28.81
CA THR A 412 -5.95 7.02 29.25
C THR A 412 -5.13 7.63 28.11
N PRO A 413 -4.42 8.75 28.33
CA PRO A 413 -3.57 9.35 27.34
C PRO A 413 -2.25 8.55 27.25
N PRO A 414 -1.42 8.82 26.23
CA PRO A 414 -0.12 8.17 26.09
C PRO A 414 0.82 8.45 27.25
N GLN A 415 1.81 7.57 27.43
CA GLN A 415 2.85 7.78 28.43
C GLN A 415 3.51 9.15 28.22
N GLY A 416 3.69 9.88 29.31
CA GLY A 416 4.22 11.23 29.31
C GLY A 416 3.22 12.38 29.02
N PHE A 417 1.91 12.08 28.99
CA PHE A 417 0.83 13.08 28.95
C PHE A 417 -0.19 12.91 30.07
N ALA A 418 -0.77 14.00 30.56
CA ALA A 418 -1.81 13.99 31.58
C ALA A 418 -3.03 14.78 31.11
N PHE A 419 -4.21 14.52 31.67
CA PHE A 419 -5.38 15.38 31.46
C PHE A 419 -5.26 16.66 32.27
N THR A 420 -5.74 17.77 31.71
CA THR A 420 -5.70 19.07 32.39
C THR A 420 -6.66 19.11 33.59
N ASN A 421 -7.84 18.50 33.44
CA ASN A 421 -8.91 18.44 34.44
C ASN A 421 -9.90 17.30 34.12
N SER A 422 -10.98 17.20 34.90
CA SER A 422 -12.07 16.24 34.71
C SER A 422 -13.15 16.71 33.71
N ASP A 423 -12.95 17.87 33.06
CA ASP A 423 -13.98 18.47 32.20
C ASP A 423 -13.92 17.83 30.82
N VAL A 424 -14.81 16.87 30.59
CA VAL A 424 -15.06 16.30 29.26
C VAL A 424 -16.30 16.96 28.68
N VAL A 425 -16.11 17.70 27.59
CA VAL A 425 -17.22 18.30 26.84
C VAL A 425 -17.74 17.26 25.86
N ILE A 426 -19.01 16.90 25.98
CA ILE A 426 -19.67 15.93 25.12
C ILE A 426 -20.63 16.69 24.20
N ARG A 427 -20.43 16.56 22.89
CA ARG A 427 -21.33 17.10 21.87
C ARG A 427 -22.20 15.98 21.31
N ARG A 428 -23.51 16.15 21.44
CA ARG A 428 -24.55 15.22 20.95
C ARG A 428 -24.73 15.34 19.42
N PRO A 429 -25.43 14.37 18.79
CA PRO A 429 -25.73 14.40 17.36
C PRO A 429 -26.53 15.65 16.92
N ASP A 430 -27.38 16.18 17.80
CA ASP A 430 -28.16 17.41 17.58
C ASP A 430 -27.34 18.70 17.76
N GLY A 431 -26.04 18.57 18.07
CA GLY A 431 -25.12 19.68 18.28
C GLY A 431 -25.10 20.23 19.70
N THR A 432 -26.01 19.80 20.59
CA THR A 432 -26.05 20.26 21.99
C THR A 432 -24.84 19.73 22.76
N GLY A 433 -24.33 20.56 23.69
CA GLY A 433 -23.17 20.24 24.52
C GLY A 433 -23.57 19.99 25.96
N THR A 434 -22.98 18.98 26.59
CA THR A 434 -23.06 18.74 28.03
C THR A 434 -21.66 18.48 28.58
N SER A 435 -21.38 18.92 29.81
CA SER A 435 -20.15 18.62 30.53
C SER A 435 -20.48 17.93 31.86
N GLY A 436 -19.69 16.95 32.27
CA GLY A 436 -19.77 16.36 33.61
C GLY A 436 -19.81 14.82 33.64
N GLY A 437 -19.73 14.27 34.86
CA GLY A 437 -19.81 12.83 35.14
C GLY A 437 -18.50 12.06 35.03
N TRP A 438 -17.38 12.73 34.73
CA TRP A 438 -16.05 12.11 34.65
C TRP A 438 -15.25 12.37 35.93
N THR A 439 -14.60 11.32 36.42
CA THR A 439 -13.66 11.36 37.54
C THR A 439 -12.25 11.26 36.99
N LEU A 440 -11.40 12.23 37.33
CA LEU A 440 -9.98 12.20 37.00
C LEU A 440 -9.20 11.52 38.13
N SER A 441 -8.33 10.57 37.78
CA SER A 441 -7.41 9.93 38.74
C SER A 441 -6.44 10.95 39.37
N SER A 442 -5.89 10.62 40.54
CA SER A 442 -4.98 11.51 41.28
C SER A 442 -3.69 11.85 40.52
N ASP A 443 -3.18 10.92 39.70
CA ASP A 443 -2.03 11.12 38.81
C ASP A 443 -2.40 11.87 37.51
N LYS A 444 -3.68 12.23 37.35
CA LYS A 444 -4.26 12.87 36.16
C LYS A 444 -4.10 12.07 34.87
N ARG A 445 -3.88 10.74 34.94
CA ARG A 445 -3.68 9.88 33.76
C ARG A 445 -4.92 9.12 33.32
N THR A 446 -5.98 9.09 34.11
CA THR A 446 -7.16 8.29 33.78
C THR A 446 -8.43 9.09 34.02
N LEU A 447 -9.23 9.26 32.97
CA LEU A 447 -10.61 9.73 33.08
C LEU A 447 -11.54 8.53 33.12
N THR A 448 -12.39 8.43 34.14
CA THR A 448 -13.38 7.36 34.28
C THR A 448 -14.78 7.94 34.39
N ASN A 449 -15.75 7.36 33.69
CA ASN A 449 -17.17 7.65 33.88
C ASN A 449 -17.93 6.32 34.05
N THR A 450 -18.80 6.26 35.05
CA THR A 450 -19.62 5.07 35.36
C THR A 450 -21.13 5.32 35.21
N SER A 451 -21.52 6.52 34.79
CA SER A 451 -22.91 6.95 34.71
C SER A 451 -23.56 6.50 33.39
N ALA A 452 -24.87 6.36 33.39
CA ALA A 452 -25.64 6.25 32.15
C ALA A 452 -25.77 7.64 31.51
N TRP A 453 -24.83 8.01 30.63
CA TRP A 453 -24.85 9.30 29.91
C TRP A 453 -25.21 9.16 28.42
N TRP A 454 -25.52 7.95 27.97
CA TRP A 454 -26.10 7.69 26.66
C TRP A 454 -27.62 7.77 26.71
N ASP A 455 -28.20 8.77 26.05
CA ASP A 455 -29.64 8.99 26.01
C ASP A 455 -30.21 9.00 24.59
N THR A 456 -29.34 9.00 23.58
CA THR A 456 -29.71 9.13 22.16
C THR A 456 -28.73 8.39 21.27
N LYS A 457 -29.28 7.75 20.23
CA LYS A 457 -28.55 7.09 19.14
C LYS A 457 -27.77 8.12 18.31
N GLY A 458 -26.63 7.72 17.75
CA GLY A 458 -25.86 8.50 16.79
C GLY A 458 -24.46 8.87 17.28
N VAL A 459 -23.82 9.78 16.54
CA VAL A 459 -22.42 10.16 16.73
C VAL A 459 -22.28 11.22 17.82
N ARG A 460 -21.47 10.93 18.83
CA ARG A 460 -21.06 11.87 19.88
C ARG A 460 -19.60 12.27 19.70
N THR A 461 -19.25 13.50 20.06
CA THR A 461 -17.86 13.96 20.08
C THR A 461 -17.47 14.42 21.48
N LEU A 462 -16.40 13.87 22.01
CA LEU A 462 -15.82 14.20 23.31
C LEU A 462 -14.60 15.08 23.08
N TYR A 463 -14.49 16.17 23.83
CA TYR A 463 -13.34 17.06 23.87
C TYR A 463 -12.77 17.06 25.28
N MET A 464 -11.45 16.88 25.39
CA MET A 464 -10.75 16.87 26.68
C MET A 464 -9.36 17.49 26.53
N GLY A 465 -8.97 18.29 27.52
CA GLY A 465 -7.64 18.91 27.54
C GLY A 465 -6.57 17.91 27.97
N VAL A 466 -5.45 17.90 27.25
CA VAL A 466 -4.29 17.05 27.53
C VAL A 466 -3.04 17.94 27.57
N VAL A 467 -2.16 17.70 28.53
CA VAL A 467 -0.88 18.41 28.71
C VAL A 467 0.28 17.41 28.56
N ALA A 468 1.35 17.81 27.88
CA ALA A 468 2.58 17.03 27.80
C ALA A 468 3.43 17.28 29.04
N ASP A 469 4.04 16.23 29.61
CA ASP A 469 4.99 16.38 30.71
C ASP A 469 6.15 17.29 30.30
N ARG A 470 6.62 18.10 31.24
CA ARG A 470 7.74 19.03 31.05
C ARG A 470 9.00 18.36 30.50
N ASP A 471 9.28 17.16 31.00
CA ASP A 471 10.48 16.39 30.68
C ASP A 471 10.29 15.52 29.42
N MET A 472 9.23 15.76 28.65
CA MET A 472 8.98 15.09 27.39
C MET A 472 10.02 15.51 26.34
N THR A 473 11.14 14.78 26.34
CA THR A 473 12.25 14.97 25.40
C THR A 473 12.09 14.13 24.13
N LYS A 474 11.23 13.11 24.18
CA LYS A 474 11.00 12.21 23.05
C LYS A 474 9.92 12.78 22.13
N ALA A 475 10.40 13.38 21.06
CA ALA A 475 9.62 13.78 19.91
C ALA A 475 8.84 12.66 19.21
N GLY A 476 7.72 13.01 18.57
CA GLY A 476 6.96 12.15 17.66
C GLY A 476 5.58 11.76 18.18
N PHE A 477 4.96 10.78 17.53
CA PHE A 477 3.69 10.22 17.97
C PHE A 477 3.90 9.35 19.20
N HIS A 478 3.09 9.59 20.21
CA HIS A 478 2.93 8.76 21.38
C HIS A 478 1.53 8.19 21.34
N THR A 479 1.40 6.87 21.45
CA THR A 479 0.12 6.18 21.37
C THR A 479 -0.09 5.35 22.63
N ALA A 480 -1.25 5.48 23.25
CA ALA A 480 -1.79 4.55 24.24
C ALA A 480 -2.67 3.56 23.49
N GLU A 481 -2.14 2.37 23.25
CA GLU A 481 -2.93 1.26 22.69
C GLU A 481 -4.04 0.88 23.66
N GLY A 482 -5.29 0.87 23.19
CA GLY A 482 -6.45 0.70 24.06
C GLY A 482 -6.65 1.85 25.07
N GLY A 483 -6.04 3.02 24.83
CA GLY A 483 -6.21 4.22 25.64
C GLY A 483 -7.65 4.74 25.67
N LEU A 484 -8.50 4.27 24.75
CA LEU A 484 -9.94 4.43 24.78
C LEU A 484 -10.53 3.05 25.11
N SER A 485 -11.34 2.95 26.16
CA SER A 485 -12.04 1.72 26.52
C SER A 485 -13.43 2.05 27.02
N PHE A 486 -14.45 1.71 26.23
CA PHE A 486 -15.84 2.03 26.50
C PHE A 486 -16.65 0.74 26.59
N ALA A 487 -16.91 0.28 27.81
CA ALA A 487 -17.77 -0.89 28.07
C ALA A 487 -19.17 -0.43 28.47
N VAL A 488 -20.19 -1.05 27.88
CA VAL A 488 -21.59 -0.88 28.27
C VAL A 488 -22.04 -2.20 28.90
N ASP A 489 -22.34 -2.20 30.19
CA ASP A 489 -22.71 -3.39 30.99
C ASP A 489 -21.93 -4.68 30.61
N ASP A 490 -22.61 -5.79 30.30
CA ASP A 490 -22.03 -7.11 29.94
C ASP A 490 -21.42 -7.17 28.53
N GLN A 491 -21.29 -6.03 27.83
CA GLN A 491 -20.69 -5.99 26.50
C GLN A 491 -19.17 -5.85 26.58
N PRO A 492 -18.42 -6.49 25.66
CA PRO A 492 -17.00 -6.24 25.53
C PRO A 492 -16.72 -4.74 25.32
N PRO A 493 -15.65 -4.18 25.93
CA PRO A 493 -15.30 -2.78 25.71
C PRO A 493 -15.00 -2.55 24.23
N VAL A 494 -15.60 -1.50 23.67
CA VAL A 494 -15.11 -0.95 22.41
C VAL A 494 -13.85 -0.18 22.72
N THR A 495 -12.75 -0.60 22.13
CA THR A 495 -11.44 0.02 22.38
C THR A 495 -10.97 0.83 21.18
N GLY A 496 -10.14 1.82 21.48
CA GLY A 496 -9.48 2.65 20.47
C GLY A 496 -8.17 3.17 21.02
N ASN A 497 -7.34 3.69 20.13
CA ASN A 497 -6.07 4.27 20.52
C ASN A 497 -6.24 5.76 20.81
N VAL A 498 -5.49 6.25 21.80
CA VAL A 498 -5.24 7.69 21.96
C VAL A 498 -3.83 7.95 21.45
N THR A 499 -3.69 8.84 20.47
CA THR A 499 -2.42 9.28 19.93
C THR A 499 -2.30 10.78 20.10
N VAL A 500 -1.15 11.24 20.58
CA VAL A 500 -0.79 12.66 20.61
C VAL A 500 0.59 12.79 19.99
N SER A 501 0.85 13.88 19.30
CA SER A 501 2.21 14.17 18.82
C SER A 501 2.87 15.18 19.75
N VAL A 502 4.09 14.89 20.19
CA VAL A 502 4.99 15.95 20.66
C VAL A 502 5.76 16.43 19.44
N PRO A 503 5.70 17.74 19.12
CA PRO A 503 6.54 18.31 18.07
C PRO A 503 7.96 17.83 18.29
N VAL A 504 8.60 17.35 17.24
CA VAL A 504 10.02 17.08 17.32
C VAL A 504 10.68 18.41 17.63
N LEU A 505 11.27 18.54 18.83
CA LEU A 505 12.17 19.65 19.09
C LEU A 505 13.28 19.61 18.03
N MET A 506 13.05 20.47 17.05
CA MET A 506 13.94 21.02 16.05
C MET A 506 14.34 20.10 14.89
N TRP A 507 13.39 20.02 13.96
CA TRP A 507 13.72 20.27 12.57
C TRP A 507 12.56 21.03 11.91
N TRP A 508 12.80 22.31 11.62
CA TRP A 508 11.87 23.21 10.95
C TRP A 508 12.48 23.60 9.61
N ALA A 509 11.63 23.96 8.66
CA ALA A 509 12.04 24.66 7.45
C ALA A 509 11.45 26.07 7.52
N LYS A 510 12.21 27.08 7.17
CA LYS A 510 11.73 28.46 7.12
C LYS A 510 12.43 29.21 6.00
N GLN A 511 11.67 29.92 5.20
CA GLN A 511 12.25 30.90 4.30
C GLN A 511 12.76 32.12 5.09
N THR A 512 14.04 32.43 4.96
CA THR A 512 14.67 33.60 5.59
C THR A 512 14.84 34.78 4.65
N VAL A 513 14.81 34.54 3.33
CA VAL A 513 14.81 35.60 2.31
C VAL A 513 13.69 35.38 1.31
N VAL A 514 12.78 36.35 1.22
CA VAL A 514 11.74 36.47 0.20
C VAL A 514 12.27 37.38 -0.91
N PRO A 515 12.55 36.87 -2.12
CA PRO A 515 13.11 37.70 -3.18
C PRO A 515 12.07 38.65 -3.77
N GLU A 516 12.51 39.86 -4.12
CA GLU A 516 11.77 40.82 -4.93
C GLU A 516 12.26 40.74 -6.38
N ILE A 517 11.36 40.39 -7.32
CA ILE A 517 11.72 40.04 -8.70
C ILE A 517 10.84 40.84 -9.65
N LYS A 518 11.43 41.53 -10.63
CA LYS A 518 10.67 42.17 -11.72
C LYS A 518 10.08 41.10 -12.65
N PRO A 519 8.96 41.35 -13.37
CA PRO A 519 8.47 40.42 -14.38
C PRO A 519 9.56 40.03 -15.39
N GLY A 520 9.77 38.72 -15.59
CA GLY A 520 10.87 38.19 -16.42
C GLY A 520 12.26 38.20 -15.78
N GLY A 521 12.40 38.76 -14.59
CA GLY A 521 13.64 38.79 -13.81
C GLY A 521 13.89 37.52 -13.00
N GLN A 522 15.04 37.47 -12.34
CA GLN A 522 15.47 36.37 -11.48
C GLN A 522 15.80 36.87 -10.08
N GLY A 523 15.66 36.01 -9.07
CA GLY A 523 16.07 36.29 -7.70
C GLY A 523 16.17 35.01 -6.86
N ASN A 524 16.90 35.08 -5.75
CA ASN A 524 17.19 33.91 -4.92
C ASN A 524 16.36 33.91 -3.64
N ALA A 525 15.68 32.81 -3.36
CA ALA A 525 15.09 32.55 -2.06
C ALA A 525 16.10 31.79 -1.19
N ILE A 526 16.17 32.16 0.08
CA ILE A 526 16.99 31.47 1.08
C ILE A 526 16.06 30.74 2.05
N VAL A 527 16.31 29.46 2.22
CA VAL A 527 15.60 28.57 3.14
C VAL A 527 16.59 28.08 4.18
N GLU A 528 16.23 28.19 5.46
CA GLU A 528 16.94 27.54 6.54
C GLU A 528 16.19 26.27 6.97
N LEU A 529 16.97 25.24 7.25
CA LEU A 529 16.51 23.93 7.65
C LEU A 529 17.30 23.51 8.89
N ASP A 530 16.64 23.41 10.04
CA ASP A 530 17.30 22.87 11.23
C ASP A 530 17.31 21.34 11.15
N ALA A 531 18.47 20.70 11.19
CA ALA A 531 18.62 19.24 11.18
C ALA A 531 19.08 18.70 12.54
N THR A 532 19.01 19.48 13.62
CA THR A 532 19.54 19.09 14.94
C THR A 532 18.90 17.81 15.48
N GLY A 533 17.63 17.56 15.18
CA GLY A 533 16.89 16.34 15.54
C GLY A 533 17.03 15.15 14.56
N ALA A 534 17.76 15.30 13.46
CA ALA A 534 17.93 14.24 12.47
C ALA A 534 18.79 13.08 13.03
N ARG A 535 18.40 11.84 12.73
CA ARG A 535 19.18 10.65 13.10
C ARG A 535 20.22 10.37 12.01
N SER A 536 21.47 10.21 12.41
CA SER A 536 22.53 9.74 11.51
C SER A 536 22.22 8.33 11.02
N GLY A 537 22.15 8.13 9.70
CA GLY A 537 21.96 6.80 9.08
C GLY A 537 20.68 6.64 8.24
N ASP A 538 19.78 7.63 8.25
CA ASP A 538 18.64 7.64 7.34
C ASP A 538 19.11 8.06 5.94
N ASN A 539 19.36 7.07 5.09
CA ASN A 539 19.94 7.27 3.75
C ASN A 539 18.95 7.84 2.72
N TYR A 540 17.67 7.98 3.08
CA TYR A 540 16.63 8.42 2.16
C TYR A 540 15.83 9.57 2.77
N ALA A 541 15.78 10.66 2.02
CA ALA A 541 15.04 11.86 2.34
C ALA A 541 14.42 12.38 1.05
N LEU A 542 13.11 12.54 1.06
CA LEU A 542 12.37 13.21 0.00
C LEU A 542 12.25 14.69 0.39
N ASN A 543 12.96 15.55 -0.31
CA ASN A 543 12.85 16.99 -0.18
C ASN A 543 12.22 17.56 -1.44
N ARG A 544 11.21 18.41 -1.28
CA ARG A 544 10.50 19.10 -2.36
C ARG A 544 10.46 20.59 -2.05
N ILE A 545 10.70 21.39 -3.08
CA ILE A 545 10.52 22.84 -3.05
C ILE A 545 9.65 23.20 -4.25
N ALA A 546 8.46 23.74 -4.01
CA ALA A 546 7.52 24.18 -5.03
C ALA A 546 7.57 25.71 -5.16
N ALA A 547 7.66 26.21 -6.39
CA ALA A 547 7.64 27.62 -6.69
C ALA A 547 6.23 28.21 -6.45
N PRO A 548 6.12 29.47 -5.98
CA PRO A 548 4.84 30.17 -5.94
C PRO A 548 4.22 30.34 -7.33
N ASP A 549 2.90 30.49 -7.40
CA ASP A 549 2.20 30.77 -8.65
C ASP A 549 2.82 31.99 -9.37
N GLY A 550 3.03 31.86 -10.67
CA GLY A 550 3.70 32.89 -11.48
C GLY A 550 5.24 32.86 -11.43
N PHE A 551 5.84 31.89 -10.74
CA PHE A 551 7.28 31.67 -10.70
C PHE A 551 7.66 30.27 -11.20
N THR A 552 8.91 30.14 -11.66
CA THR A 552 9.57 28.87 -11.97
C THR A 552 10.99 28.88 -11.39
N PHE A 553 11.61 27.73 -11.18
CA PHE A 553 13.01 27.67 -10.83
C PHE A 553 13.90 27.97 -12.05
N THR A 554 14.94 28.76 -11.83
CA THR A 554 15.89 29.24 -12.87
C THR A 554 16.81 28.13 -13.37
N ASP A 555 17.14 27.17 -12.54
CA ASP A 555 17.91 25.98 -12.87
C ASP A 555 17.63 24.88 -11.85
N ASN A 556 18.40 23.79 -11.93
CA ASN A 556 18.30 22.66 -11.03
C ASN A 556 19.40 22.67 -9.94
N GLN A 557 20.13 23.77 -9.78
CA GLN A 557 21.23 23.90 -8.85
C GLN A 557 20.71 24.48 -7.53
N VAL A 558 20.92 23.75 -6.45
CA VAL A 558 20.64 24.23 -5.10
C VAL A 558 21.97 24.42 -4.39
N VAL A 559 22.25 25.63 -3.93
CA VAL A 559 23.43 25.87 -3.08
C VAL A 559 23.06 25.47 -1.67
N VAL A 560 23.74 24.44 -1.17
CA VAL A 560 23.54 23.89 0.16
C VAL A 560 24.71 24.30 1.03
N LYS A 561 24.43 24.92 2.18
CA LYS A 561 25.42 25.28 3.19
C LYS A 561 25.13 24.50 4.46
N GLY A 562 26.08 23.68 4.88
CA GLY A 562 25.96 22.90 6.12
C GLY A 562 26.25 23.71 7.39
N PRO A 563 25.99 23.13 8.57
CA PRO A 563 26.19 23.79 9.87
C PRO A 563 27.64 24.26 10.13
N GLY A 564 28.62 23.62 9.48
CA GLY A 564 30.04 24.01 9.53
C GLY A 564 30.44 25.05 8.48
N GLY A 565 29.49 25.63 7.75
CA GLY A 565 29.74 26.59 6.66
C GLY A 565 30.22 25.96 5.35
N ALA A 566 30.38 24.63 5.29
CA ALA A 566 30.73 23.93 4.06
C ALA A 566 29.64 24.12 3.01
N ILE A 567 30.03 24.56 1.81
CA ILE A 567 29.13 24.83 0.70
C ILE A 567 29.25 23.70 -0.31
N SER A 568 28.14 23.08 -0.69
CA SER A 568 28.04 22.23 -1.87
C SER A 568 27.01 22.80 -2.84
N ARG A 569 27.24 22.58 -4.13
CA ARG A 569 26.21 22.76 -5.16
C ARG A 569 25.66 21.39 -5.47
N GLU A 570 24.41 21.19 -5.12
CA GLU A 570 23.72 19.92 -5.34
C GLU A 570 22.79 20.09 -6.54
N ALA A 571 22.88 19.20 -7.51
CA ALA A 571 21.90 19.13 -8.60
C ALA A 571 20.66 18.40 -8.08
N TRP A 572 19.54 19.11 -8.00
CA TRP A 572 18.24 18.51 -7.69
C TRP A 572 17.52 18.15 -9.00
N THR A 573 16.48 17.32 -8.92
CA THR A 573 15.62 17.05 -10.08
C THR A 573 14.66 18.21 -10.24
N LEU A 574 14.76 18.92 -11.36
CA LEU A 574 13.83 19.99 -11.74
C LEU A 574 12.72 19.39 -12.59
N THR A 575 11.47 19.66 -12.24
CA THR A 575 10.31 19.21 -13.04
C THR A 575 10.31 19.85 -14.42
N ALA A 576 9.65 19.20 -15.39
CA ALA A 576 9.63 19.67 -16.78
C ALA A 576 9.01 21.07 -16.95
N ASP A 577 7.99 21.39 -16.16
CA ASP A 577 7.36 22.71 -16.06
C ASP A 577 8.15 23.70 -15.18
N ARG A 578 9.23 23.23 -14.56
CA ARG A 578 10.16 23.97 -13.70
C ARG A 578 9.52 24.57 -12.46
N THR A 579 8.36 24.07 -12.03
CA THR A 579 7.64 24.56 -10.85
C THR A 579 8.07 23.86 -9.56
N MET A 580 8.88 22.79 -9.63
CA MET A 580 9.32 22.04 -8.45
C MET A 580 10.76 21.54 -8.56
N LEU A 581 11.51 21.64 -7.45
CA LEU A 581 12.81 20.99 -7.23
C LEU A 581 12.63 19.80 -6.27
N ILE A 582 13.21 18.66 -6.61
CA ILE A 582 13.06 17.41 -5.88
C ILE A 582 14.42 16.77 -5.63
N ASN A 583 14.68 16.39 -4.39
CA ASN A 583 15.86 15.62 -4.00
C ASN A 583 15.46 14.38 -3.21
N LEU A 584 15.76 13.20 -3.78
CA LEU A 584 15.40 11.89 -3.23
C LEU A 584 16.53 11.27 -2.39
N THR A 585 17.76 11.70 -2.67
CA THR A 585 18.99 11.21 -2.04
C THR A 585 19.48 12.19 -0.99
N GLY A 586 18.57 12.99 -0.42
CA GLY A 586 18.86 14.13 0.44
C GLY A 586 19.65 13.81 1.72
N ALA A 587 20.08 12.56 1.92
CA ALA A 587 20.96 12.11 2.98
C ALA A 587 22.14 13.05 3.25
N ALA A 588 22.70 13.71 2.23
CA ALA A 588 23.79 14.69 2.41
C ALA A 588 23.40 15.85 3.34
N LEU A 589 22.17 16.38 3.22
CA LEU A 589 21.60 17.43 4.10
C LEU A 589 21.40 16.95 5.55
N TRP A 590 21.45 15.65 5.78
CA TRP A 590 21.15 15.04 7.08
C TRP A 590 22.38 14.39 7.73
N ARG A 591 23.58 14.53 7.14
CA ARG A 591 24.81 13.96 7.71
C ARG A 591 25.31 14.73 8.94
N GLY A 592 24.89 15.97 9.12
CA GLY A 592 25.32 16.85 10.20
C GLY A 592 24.14 17.47 10.95
N LYS A 593 24.23 17.49 12.28
CA LYS A 593 23.29 18.21 13.15
C LYS A 593 23.54 19.72 13.06
N GLY A 594 22.48 20.51 13.09
CA GLY A 594 22.52 21.97 13.07
C GLY A 594 21.71 22.57 11.92
N THR A 595 21.81 23.88 11.74
CA THR A 595 21.10 24.60 10.68
C THR A 595 21.82 24.48 9.33
N TRP A 596 21.07 24.10 8.32
CA TRP A 596 21.44 24.09 6.92
C TRP A 596 20.79 25.27 6.22
N THR A 597 21.47 25.84 5.24
CA THR A 597 20.91 26.89 4.38
C THR A 597 20.84 26.37 2.95
N LEU A 598 19.70 26.54 2.32
CA LEU A 598 19.46 26.24 0.91
C LEU A 598 19.18 27.55 0.19
N GLU A 599 19.89 27.79 -0.90
CA GLU A 599 19.63 28.92 -1.79
C GLU A 599 19.10 28.35 -3.11
N VAL A 600 17.90 28.81 -3.49
CA VAL A 600 17.21 28.40 -4.72
C VAL A 600 16.91 29.62 -5.58
N SER A 601 17.12 29.47 -6.89
CA SER A 601 16.95 30.55 -7.86
C SER A 601 15.56 30.48 -8.49
N LEU A 602 14.81 31.57 -8.44
CA LEU A 602 13.48 31.72 -9.03
C LEU A 602 13.50 32.72 -10.20
N THR A 603 12.66 32.48 -11.20
CA THR A 603 12.36 33.37 -12.32
C THR A 603 10.88 33.73 -12.28
N ALA A 604 10.55 35.03 -12.27
CA ALA A 604 9.16 35.49 -12.36
C ALA A 604 8.68 35.42 -13.82
N ALA A 605 7.48 34.90 -14.06
CA ALA A 605 6.88 34.92 -15.38
C ALA A 605 6.75 36.37 -15.89
N PRO A 606 6.95 36.64 -17.20
CA PRO A 606 6.77 37.98 -17.75
C PRO A 606 5.37 38.56 -17.53
N SER A 607 4.37 37.70 -17.34
CA SER A 607 2.97 38.05 -17.07
C SER A 607 2.59 37.98 -15.58
N ALA A 608 3.54 37.78 -14.68
CA ALA A 608 3.24 37.66 -13.25
C ALA A 608 2.68 38.99 -12.69
N ALA A 609 1.59 38.91 -11.94
CA ALA A 609 0.99 40.08 -11.32
C ALA A 609 1.87 40.63 -10.19
N THR A 610 1.90 41.95 -10.00
CA THR A 610 2.60 42.58 -8.87
C THR A 610 2.01 42.12 -7.54
N GLY A 611 2.86 41.89 -6.54
CA GLY A 611 2.45 41.44 -5.21
C GLY A 611 3.23 40.20 -4.74
N THR A 612 2.95 39.77 -3.52
CA THR A 612 3.53 38.55 -2.93
C THR A 612 2.72 37.34 -3.33
N HIS A 613 3.39 36.35 -3.89
CA HIS A 613 2.84 35.05 -4.23
C HIS A 613 3.42 34.02 -3.28
N THR A 614 2.58 33.12 -2.77
CA THR A 614 2.97 32.13 -1.78
C THR A 614 2.52 30.74 -2.22
N ALA A 615 3.46 29.82 -2.34
CA ALA A 615 3.18 28.39 -2.39
C ALA A 615 2.99 27.88 -0.96
N LYS A 616 1.73 27.62 -0.59
CA LYS A 616 1.42 27.02 0.71
C LYS A 616 2.05 25.63 0.79
N ASP A 617 2.75 25.33 1.88
CA ASP A 617 3.53 24.10 2.04
C ASP A 617 4.56 23.90 0.91
N GLY A 618 4.99 25.01 0.28
CA GLY A 618 5.95 25.02 -0.82
C GLY A 618 7.33 24.52 -0.43
N LEU A 619 7.63 24.42 0.86
CA LEU A 619 8.79 23.76 1.42
C LEU A 619 8.33 22.44 2.06
N SER A 620 8.90 21.32 1.65
CA SER A 620 8.57 20.01 2.21
C SER A 620 9.80 19.13 2.31
N PHE A 621 10.30 18.93 3.52
CA PHE A 621 11.50 18.15 3.79
C PHE A 621 11.13 16.91 4.61
N THR A 622 11.65 15.74 4.24
CA THR A 622 11.41 14.50 4.98
C THR A 622 12.70 13.82 5.44
N THR A 623 12.63 13.11 6.56
CA THR A 623 13.71 12.25 7.06
C THR A 623 13.19 10.86 7.40
N GLY A 624 14.09 9.88 7.45
CA GLY A 624 13.78 8.55 7.98
C GLY A 624 12.66 7.84 7.23
N GLY A 625 12.62 8.02 5.92
CA GLY A 625 11.64 7.38 5.06
C GLY A 625 10.23 7.99 5.11
N GLY A 626 10.12 9.31 5.05
CA GLY A 626 8.83 10.01 5.02
C GLY A 626 8.06 9.99 6.34
N LEU A 627 8.60 9.36 7.39
CA LEU A 627 7.97 9.27 8.71
C LEU A 627 7.92 10.60 9.46
N ARG A 628 8.77 11.55 9.06
CA ARG A 628 8.79 12.90 9.61
C ARG A 628 8.78 13.87 8.44
N ARG A 629 7.99 14.94 8.54
CA ARG A 629 7.88 16.01 7.56
C ARG A 629 8.03 17.38 8.23
N ALA A 630 8.88 18.24 7.67
CA ALA A 630 8.89 19.66 7.95
C ALA A 630 8.28 20.38 6.74
N THR A 631 7.21 21.14 6.97
CA THR A 631 6.57 21.96 5.94
C THR A 631 6.63 23.43 6.30
N SER A 632 6.71 24.28 5.27
CA SER A 632 6.61 25.72 5.40
C SER A 632 6.23 26.32 4.06
N ASP A 633 5.86 27.59 4.06
CA ASP A 633 5.52 28.29 2.84
C ASP A 633 6.78 28.79 2.13
N LEU A 634 6.75 28.79 0.80
CA LEU A 634 7.73 29.52 -0.01
C LEU A 634 7.02 30.72 -0.65
N SER A 635 7.61 31.90 -0.55
CA SER A 635 7.04 33.14 -1.10
C SER A 635 8.04 33.87 -1.98
N ALA A 636 7.53 34.65 -2.94
CA ALA A 636 8.30 35.59 -3.75
C ALA A 636 7.43 36.80 -4.10
N THR A 637 8.04 37.97 -4.24
CA THR A 637 7.31 39.21 -4.51
C THR A 637 7.64 39.72 -5.91
N VAL A 638 6.61 39.92 -6.73
CA VAL A 638 6.75 40.60 -8.02
C VAL A 638 6.65 42.11 -7.79
N ILE A 639 7.70 42.84 -8.15
CA ILE A 639 7.72 44.32 -8.06
C ILE A 639 7.44 44.96 -9.43
N GLY A 640 6.83 46.14 -9.41
CA GLY A 640 6.56 46.92 -10.62
C GLY A 640 7.85 47.30 -11.37
N ASN A 641 7.71 47.59 -12.66
CA ASN A 641 8.85 47.95 -13.52
C ASN A 641 9.55 49.24 -13.10
#